data_AF-A0A948BDN5-F1
#
_entry.id   AF-A0A948BDN5-F1
#
_cell.length_a   1.000
_cell.length_b   1.000
_cell.length_c   1.000
_cell.angle_alpha   90.00
_cell.angle_beta   90.00
_cell.angle_gamma   90.00
#
_symmetry.space_group_name_H-M   'P 1'
#
loop_
_entity.id
_entity.type
_entity.pdbx_description
1 polymer ?
#
loop_
_entity_poly.entity_id
_entity_poly.type
_entity_poly.pdbx_seq_one_letter_code
_entity_poly.pdbx_strand_id
1 'polypeptide(L)'
;MKSNRFIAHHRKFDQTAQTVREHLEGVCGTCRDLAEKIGVPSAGELLGLLHDFGKYSKQFQTYIQSATGMLNPDVDDEYVDATSLRGRIDHSSSGAQWIWENFRRYGPQGELAGQILALCLASHHGGLIDCLKPGGENGFAARMRKDDAKTHLQECIGSIDSEVFKRLNLLATPNLIQNCSQQILKLVDPGKKQSDIVKHFNIGMWVRFLFSCLIDADRINSADFENPDNEKLRPQDRVNWPVAIDRLEIKLSNLPIRHAIDSIRRNISDQCKARASDPRGIYTLTVPTGGGKTYSSIRYALHHAQKHNLDRIIYIIPYTSIIEQNAQAVRDILEVEGDHFPWVLEHHSNLEPERQTWRDKLIAENWDAPIVFTTMVQFLDVLFSGGTRGARRMHQLANSILIFDEIQTLPINCVHLFCNAVNFLASPQVGTTVVLCTATQPLLDKLKSPDKGQLFIPKGNELVEDVVGLFGQLKRVTISNKVRPVGWTESELTELAVNEYEQKGSCLVVVNTKKWAQLLYESCQGKVEPGSIFHLSTSLCPAHRKVILDQVRQRLDDDLPVLCISTQLIEAGVDVDFASVIRFLAGLDSIAQAAGRCNRNGRLPQATVHVVNPWEEAIEMLHDIKEGRDKALRVLSEKDGTDLLDPEVMSLYFSYYFYSRADEMVYPIKASLAGRDDSLLSLLSDNSRNIGRVKNALKLQQSFKTAGKIFQAIDAPTEAVIVPYGEGVKIIAGLCAVPEPAEAYQLLKRAQKFSVNVFPNIMRKLKEAKAVRPVQQGEEIYYLDERHYSQDFGLSTEEVSTMKFQNA
;
A
#
# COMPACT_ATOMS: atom_id res chain seq x y z
N MET A 1 48.26 -7.64 3.75
CA MET A 1 48.30 -8.45 2.52
C MET A 1 47.33 -9.66 2.52
N LYS A 2 46.41 -9.84 3.49
CA LYS A 2 45.38 -10.91 3.45
C LYS A 2 44.04 -10.50 2.80
N SER A 3 43.83 -9.21 2.48
CA SER A 3 42.51 -8.63 2.17
C SER A 3 41.93 -8.98 0.78
N ASN A 4 42.71 -9.47 -0.17
CA ASN A 4 42.23 -9.74 -1.54
C ASN A 4 41.69 -11.17 -1.74
N ARG A 5 41.46 -11.93 -0.66
CA ARG A 5 41.17 -13.38 -0.77
C ARG A 5 39.70 -13.77 -0.63
N PHE A 6 38.88 -12.97 0.06
CA PHE A 6 37.49 -13.33 0.36
C PHE A 6 36.53 -12.60 -0.56
N ILE A 7 35.71 -13.34 -1.29
CA ILE A 7 34.79 -12.84 -2.32
C ILE A 7 33.37 -12.81 -1.76
N ALA A 8 32.66 -11.69 -1.98
CA ALA A 8 31.23 -11.57 -1.67
C ALA A 8 30.35 -11.69 -2.91
N HIS A 9 30.78 -11.13 -4.04
CA HIS A 9 30.06 -11.13 -5.32
C HIS A 9 31.01 -11.27 -6.50
N HIS A 10 30.49 -11.74 -7.62
CA HIS A 10 31.21 -11.84 -8.88
C HIS A 10 30.32 -11.31 -10.01
N ARG A 11 30.75 -10.25 -10.69
CA ARG A 11 29.96 -9.57 -11.72
C ARG A 11 29.87 -10.46 -12.95
N LYS A 12 28.67 -10.65 -13.48
CA LYS A 12 28.47 -11.60 -14.60
C LYS A 12 29.09 -11.14 -15.91
N PHE A 13 29.08 -9.83 -16.18
CA PHE A 13 29.46 -9.30 -17.49
C PHE A 13 30.98 -9.35 -17.73
N ASP A 14 31.79 -8.97 -16.73
CA ASP A 14 33.26 -8.84 -16.87
C ASP A 14 34.06 -9.73 -15.92
N GLN A 15 33.38 -10.57 -15.13
CA GLN A 15 34.01 -11.48 -14.16
C GLN A 15 34.87 -10.74 -13.10
N THR A 16 34.51 -9.50 -12.79
CA THR A 16 35.14 -8.78 -11.68
C THR A 16 34.65 -9.34 -10.34
N ALA A 17 35.55 -9.57 -9.39
CA ALA A 17 35.20 -9.96 -8.03
C ALA A 17 35.03 -8.74 -7.12
N GLN A 18 33.95 -8.70 -6.34
CA GLN A 18 33.82 -7.82 -5.19
C GLN A 18 34.31 -8.56 -3.95
N THR A 19 35.27 -7.99 -3.24
CA THR A 19 35.73 -8.57 -1.97
C THR A 19 34.65 -8.41 -0.89
N VAL A 20 34.68 -9.29 0.13
CA VAL A 20 33.80 -9.17 1.30
C VAL A 20 33.99 -7.82 1.96
N ARG A 21 35.23 -7.33 2.07
CA ARG A 21 35.52 -6.01 2.62
C ARG A 21 34.83 -4.87 1.86
N GLU A 22 35.02 -4.81 0.54
CA GLU A 22 34.42 -3.74 -0.30
C GLU A 22 32.91 -3.75 -0.21
N HIS A 23 32.30 -4.94 -0.19
CA HIS A 23 30.85 -5.08 -0.03
C HIS A 23 30.39 -4.58 1.35
N LEU A 24 31.01 -5.04 2.45
CA LEU A 24 30.68 -4.59 3.81
C LEU A 24 30.87 -3.07 3.98
N GLU A 25 31.95 -2.51 3.43
CA GLU A 25 32.22 -1.07 3.49
C GLU A 25 31.19 -0.27 2.69
N GLY A 26 30.78 -0.75 1.51
CA GLY A 26 29.73 -0.14 0.71
C GLY A 26 28.35 -0.18 1.37
N VAL A 27 27.97 -1.33 1.93
CA VAL A 27 26.68 -1.47 2.64
C VAL A 27 26.66 -0.65 3.93
N CYS A 28 27.77 -0.57 4.68
CA CYS A 28 27.80 0.17 5.93
C CYS A 28 27.58 1.68 5.74
N GLY A 29 28.10 2.27 4.66
CA GLY A 29 27.91 3.68 4.35
C GLY A 29 26.44 4.01 4.14
N THR A 30 25.78 3.30 3.21
CA THR A 30 24.36 3.48 2.92
C THR A 30 23.50 3.18 4.15
N CYS A 31 23.73 2.06 4.84
CA CYS A 31 22.92 1.69 5.99
C CYS A 31 23.06 2.69 7.17
N ARG A 32 24.24 3.30 7.35
CA ARG A 32 24.47 4.38 8.33
C ARG A 32 23.61 5.59 7.99
N ASP A 33 23.64 6.03 6.74
CA ASP A 33 22.92 7.24 6.30
C ASP A 33 21.39 7.05 6.37
N LEU A 34 20.91 5.84 6.06
CA LEU A 34 19.49 5.50 6.25
C LEU A 34 19.08 5.44 7.73
N ALA A 35 19.93 4.88 8.59
CA ALA A 35 19.67 4.78 10.03
C ALA A 35 19.82 6.13 10.77
N GLU A 36 20.52 7.11 10.20
CA GLU A 36 20.58 8.49 10.72
C GLU A 36 19.18 9.12 10.81
N LYS A 37 18.26 8.74 9.91
CA LYS A 37 16.87 9.24 9.90
C LYS A 37 16.12 8.98 11.22
N ILE A 38 16.56 7.99 12.00
CA ILE A 38 16.02 7.65 13.33
C ILE A 38 17.05 7.85 14.46
N GLY A 39 18.15 8.58 14.18
CA GLY A 39 19.15 8.99 15.16
C GLY A 39 20.11 7.90 15.63
N VAL A 40 20.28 6.81 14.87
CA VAL A 40 21.19 5.70 15.21
C VAL A 40 22.12 5.30 14.05
N PRO A 41 22.93 6.24 13.50
CA PRO A 41 23.82 5.97 12.37
C PRO A 41 24.80 4.83 12.66
N SER A 42 25.39 4.82 13.86
CA SER A 42 26.35 3.80 14.29
C SER A 42 25.73 2.40 14.38
N ALA A 43 24.41 2.29 14.63
CA ALA A 43 23.72 1.02 14.57
C ALA A 43 23.61 0.54 13.11
N GLY A 44 23.28 1.44 12.17
CA GLY A 44 23.25 1.14 10.74
C GLY A 44 24.63 0.75 10.20
N GLU A 45 25.68 1.46 10.60
CA GLU A 45 27.06 1.12 10.24
C GLU A 45 27.43 -0.29 10.73
N LEU A 46 27.10 -0.60 11.99
CA LEU A 46 27.36 -1.91 12.58
C LEU A 46 26.56 -3.03 11.89
N LEU A 47 25.32 -2.76 11.47
CA LEU A 47 24.52 -3.71 10.68
C LEU A 47 25.18 -4.00 9.33
N GLY A 48 25.60 -2.96 8.61
CA GLY A 48 26.25 -3.11 7.31
C GLY A 48 27.58 -3.86 7.38
N LEU A 49 28.38 -3.64 8.42
CA LEU A 49 29.66 -4.36 8.62
C LEU A 49 29.49 -5.83 9.05
N LEU A 50 28.31 -6.23 9.55
CA LEU A 50 28.09 -7.57 10.12
C LEU A 50 27.17 -8.48 9.31
N HIS A 51 26.33 -7.95 8.41
CA HIS A 51 25.27 -8.73 7.77
C HIS A 51 25.80 -9.97 7.04
N ASP A 52 26.88 -9.78 6.30
CA ASP A 52 27.57 -10.81 5.53
C ASP A 52 28.86 -11.30 6.18
N PHE A 53 29.00 -11.13 7.49
CA PHE A 53 30.19 -11.55 8.23
C PHE A 53 30.52 -13.04 8.06
N GLY A 54 29.51 -13.90 7.86
CA GLY A 54 29.72 -15.33 7.61
C GLY A 54 30.36 -15.66 6.27
N LYS A 55 30.45 -14.71 5.34
CA LYS A 55 31.14 -14.89 4.07
C LYS A 55 32.66 -15.05 4.23
N TYR A 56 33.24 -14.68 5.37
CA TYR A 56 34.66 -14.97 5.69
C TYR A 56 34.95 -16.45 5.96
N SER A 57 33.93 -17.31 6.10
CA SER A 57 34.14 -18.75 6.33
C SER A 57 34.68 -19.47 5.09
N LYS A 58 35.54 -20.49 5.28
CA LYS A 58 36.03 -21.31 4.16
C LYS A 58 34.87 -21.97 3.42
N GLN A 59 33.87 -22.46 4.16
CA GLN A 59 32.69 -23.11 3.57
C GLN A 59 31.96 -22.18 2.58
N PHE A 60 31.77 -20.90 2.92
CA PHE A 60 31.13 -19.95 2.01
C PHE A 60 32.03 -19.64 0.81
N GLN A 61 33.34 -19.45 1.03
CA GLN A 61 34.29 -19.14 -0.04
C GLN A 61 34.36 -20.27 -1.08
N THR A 62 34.46 -21.52 -0.64
CA THR A 62 34.45 -22.68 -1.54
C THR A 62 33.15 -22.71 -2.36
N TYR A 63 32.00 -22.46 -1.72
CA TYR A 63 30.71 -22.40 -2.41
C TYR A 63 30.66 -21.31 -3.47
N ILE A 64 31.02 -20.07 -3.15
CA ILE A 64 30.89 -18.96 -4.10
C ILE A 64 31.87 -19.14 -5.27
N GLN A 65 33.10 -19.62 -5.00
CA GLN A 65 34.09 -19.86 -6.05
C GLN A 65 33.66 -21.00 -7.00
N SER A 66 33.03 -22.07 -6.49
CA SER A 66 32.40 -23.09 -7.34
C SER A 66 31.20 -22.53 -8.11
N ALA A 67 30.37 -21.69 -7.48
CA ALA A 67 29.18 -21.09 -8.11
C ALA A 67 29.54 -20.14 -9.26
N THR A 68 30.71 -19.50 -9.20
CA THR A 68 31.17 -18.49 -10.16
C THR A 68 32.17 -19.05 -11.17
N GLY A 69 32.44 -20.37 -11.16
CA GLY A 69 33.38 -21.01 -12.08
C GLY A 69 34.84 -20.68 -11.83
N MET A 70 35.19 -20.15 -10.65
CA MET A 70 36.57 -19.95 -10.23
C MET A 70 37.26 -21.24 -9.81
N LEU A 71 36.48 -22.19 -9.26
CA LEU A 71 36.92 -23.58 -9.07
C LEU A 71 36.42 -24.41 -10.24
N ASN A 72 37.34 -25.13 -10.86
CA ASN A 72 37.09 -26.04 -11.95
C ASN A 72 36.71 -27.43 -11.39
N PRO A 73 35.52 -27.98 -11.72
CA PRO A 73 35.07 -29.28 -11.23
C PRO A 73 36.00 -30.45 -11.61
N ASP A 74 36.78 -30.31 -12.67
CA ASP A 74 37.67 -31.37 -13.18
C ASP A 74 39.10 -31.28 -12.60
N VAL A 75 39.45 -30.18 -11.94
CA VAL A 75 40.83 -29.88 -11.52
C VAL A 75 40.95 -29.57 -10.02
N ASP A 76 39.94 -28.91 -9.43
CA ASP A 76 40.01 -28.43 -8.06
C ASP A 76 39.31 -29.39 -7.09
N ASP A 77 40.08 -30.08 -6.24
CA ASP A 77 39.58 -31.00 -5.22
C ASP A 77 38.61 -30.36 -4.20
N GLU A 78 38.65 -29.03 -4.07
CA GLU A 78 37.76 -28.27 -3.19
C GLU A 78 36.40 -27.96 -3.84
N TYR A 79 36.19 -28.27 -5.12
CA TYR A 79 34.94 -27.96 -5.83
C TYR A 79 33.72 -28.58 -5.14
N VAL A 80 32.65 -27.78 -5.00
CA VAL A 80 31.35 -28.24 -4.50
C VAL A 80 30.24 -27.96 -5.51
N ASP A 81 29.21 -28.81 -5.52
CA ASP A 81 28.00 -28.51 -6.29
C ASP A 81 27.25 -27.32 -5.67
N ALA A 82 27.49 -26.13 -6.21
CA ALA A 82 26.87 -24.90 -5.77
C ALA A 82 25.34 -24.88 -5.96
N THR A 83 24.80 -25.66 -6.89
CA THR A 83 23.36 -25.67 -7.17
C THR A 83 22.60 -26.30 -6.00
N SER A 84 23.10 -27.41 -5.45
CA SER A 84 22.49 -28.09 -4.30
C SER A 84 22.73 -27.38 -2.95
N LEU A 85 23.73 -26.51 -2.87
CA LEU A 85 24.08 -25.75 -1.66
C LEU A 85 23.43 -24.36 -1.57
N ARG A 86 22.84 -23.87 -2.67
CA ARG A 86 22.19 -22.56 -2.73
C ARG A 86 21.14 -22.40 -1.62
N GLY A 87 21.30 -21.37 -0.79
CA GLY A 87 20.39 -21.08 0.34
C GLY A 87 20.52 -22.02 1.54
N ARG A 88 21.44 -23.00 1.54
CA ARG A 88 21.70 -23.90 2.67
C ARG A 88 22.89 -23.46 3.53
N ILE A 89 23.79 -22.65 2.98
CA ILE A 89 24.96 -22.15 3.69
C ILE A 89 24.56 -20.93 4.53
N ASP A 90 24.67 -21.09 5.84
CA ASP A 90 24.29 -20.05 6.78
C ASP A 90 25.44 -19.06 6.97
N HIS A 91 25.29 -17.87 6.39
CA HIS A 91 26.24 -16.78 6.54
C HIS A 91 25.69 -15.59 7.33
N SER A 92 24.40 -15.62 7.70
CA SER A 92 23.73 -14.54 8.43
C SER A 92 23.78 -14.70 9.95
N SER A 93 23.97 -15.93 10.46
CA SER A 93 24.00 -16.17 11.91
C SER A 93 25.24 -15.62 12.62
N SER A 94 26.42 -15.67 11.99
CA SER A 94 27.68 -15.33 12.64
C SER A 94 27.72 -13.87 13.08
N GLY A 95 27.38 -12.93 12.19
CA GLY A 95 27.29 -11.51 12.54
C GLY A 95 26.27 -11.24 13.65
N ALA A 96 25.13 -11.94 13.60
CA ALA A 96 24.08 -11.84 14.63
C ALA A 96 24.54 -12.38 16.00
N GLN A 97 25.27 -13.49 16.03
CA GLN A 97 25.86 -14.04 17.25
C GLN A 97 26.93 -13.11 17.83
N TRP A 98 27.81 -12.57 16.96
CA TRP A 98 28.86 -11.66 17.37
C TRP A 98 28.31 -10.44 18.11
N ILE A 99 27.29 -9.78 17.54
CA ILE A 99 26.72 -8.59 18.17
C ILE A 99 25.95 -8.93 19.45
N TRP A 100 25.23 -10.06 19.46
CA TRP A 100 24.51 -10.54 20.64
C TRP A 100 25.46 -10.76 21.83
N GLU A 101 26.59 -11.43 21.60
CA GLU A 101 27.60 -11.70 22.65
C GLU A 101 28.26 -10.42 23.15
N ASN A 102 28.59 -9.50 22.24
CA ASN A 102 29.24 -8.23 22.60
C ASN A 102 28.31 -7.27 23.34
N PHE A 103 26.99 -7.34 23.12
CA PHE A 103 26.04 -6.41 23.73
C PHE A 103 25.42 -6.97 25.02
N ARG A 104 25.05 -8.27 25.06
CA ARG A 104 24.34 -8.86 26.20
C ARG A 104 25.10 -8.77 27.53
N ARG A 105 26.43 -8.67 27.47
CA ARG A 105 27.30 -8.50 28.66
C ARG A 105 27.07 -7.18 29.40
N TYR A 106 26.41 -6.20 28.78
CA TYR A 106 26.09 -4.91 29.37
C TYR A 106 24.69 -4.85 29.99
N GLY A 107 24.17 -5.99 30.45
CA GLY A 107 22.90 -6.09 31.17
C GLY A 107 21.66 -5.95 30.28
N PRO A 108 20.47 -5.71 30.87
CA PRO A 108 19.20 -5.80 30.14
C PRO A 108 19.03 -4.83 28.97
N GLN A 109 19.60 -3.63 29.06
CA GLN A 109 19.62 -2.66 27.95
C GLN A 109 20.49 -3.16 26.79
N GLY A 110 21.65 -3.75 27.12
CA GLY A 110 22.51 -4.42 26.15
C GLY A 110 21.84 -5.64 25.51
N GLU A 111 21.09 -6.44 26.28
CA GLU A 111 20.29 -7.53 25.72
C GLU A 111 19.24 -7.02 24.72
N LEU A 112 18.48 -5.97 25.04
CA LEU A 112 17.48 -5.43 24.13
C LEU A 112 18.13 -4.89 22.84
N ALA A 113 19.14 -4.03 22.96
CA ALA A 113 19.83 -3.46 21.81
C ALA A 113 20.50 -4.54 20.96
N GLY A 114 21.18 -5.51 21.60
CA GLY A 114 21.80 -6.65 20.93
C GLY A 114 20.78 -7.53 20.22
N GLN A 115 19.63 -7.80 20.84
CA GLN A 115 18.55 -8.57 20.21
C GLN A 115 17.98 -7.87 18.98
N ILE A 116 17.73 -6.56 19.04
CA ILE A 116 17.20 -5.78 17.90
C ILE A 116 18.13 -5.90 16.69
N LEU A 117 19.43 -5.66 16.89
CA LEU A 117 20.40 -5.67 15.80
C LEU A 117 20.67 -7.10 15.29
N ALA A 118 20.78 -8.08 16.20
CA ALA A 118 20.92 -9.49 15.84
C ALA A 118 19.71 -10.02 15.05
N LEU A 119 18.49 -9.57 15.36
CA LEU A 119 17.30 -9.93 14.59
C LEU A 119 17.38 -9.43 13.14
N CYS A 120 17.82 -8.19 12.93
CA CYS A 120 17.99 -7.63 11.58
C CYS A 120 19.00 -8.46 10.78
N LEU A 121 20.17 -8.73 11.37
CA LEU A 121 21.25 -9.52 10.76
C LEU A 121 20.82 -10.95 10.43
N ALA A 122 20.22 -11.66 11.38
CA ALA A 122 19.80 -13.06 11.20
C ALA A 122 18.69 -13.24 10.15
N SER A 123 18.04 -12.14 9.75
CA SER A 123 16.82 -12.14 8.94
C SER A 123 17.01 -11.60 7.52
N HIS A 124 18.21 -11.12 7.16
CA HIS A 124 18.39 -10.25 5.98
C HIS A 124 18.14 -10.90 4.61
N HIS A 125 18.07 -12.23 4.49
CA HIS A 125 17.61 -12.86 3.23
C HIS A 125 16.11 -13.22 3.21
N GLY A 126 15.53 -13.52 4.37
CA GLY A 126 14.23 -14.23 4.46
C GLY A 126 13.09 -13.44 5.08
N GLY A 127 13.35 -12.22 5.57
CA GLY A 127 12.42 -11.46 6.41
C GLY A 127 12.61 -11.75 7.90
N LEU A 128 12.12 -10.84 8.74
CA LEU A 128 12.24 -10.93 10.20
C LEU A 128 11.75 -12.28 10.73
N ILE A 129 12.61 -12.96 11.50
CA ILE A 129 12.25 -14.21 12.19
C ILE A 129 11.34 -13.96 13.40
N ASP A 130 10.64 -14.99 13.85
CA ASP A 130 9.91 -14.95 15.12
C ASP A 130 10.88 -14.94 16.30
N CYS A 131 10.70 -13.99 17.23
CA CYS A 131 11.35 -14.07 18.55
C CYS A 131 10.78 -15.25 19.33
N LEU A 132 9.46 -15.28 19.46
CA LEU A 132 8.71 -16.44 19.94
C LEU A 132 7.87 -17.00 18.79
N LYS A 133 8.03 -18.29 18.53
CA LYS A 133 7.14 -18.99 17.61
C LYS A 133 5.75 -19.15 18.24
N PRO A 134 4.70 -19.45 17.45
CA PRO A 134 3.36 -19.62 17.99
C PRO A 134 3.27 -20.73 19.04
N GLY A 135 4.08 -21.79 18.92
CA GLY A 135 4.23 -22.89 19.88
C GLY A 135 5.00 -22.54 21.16
N GLY A 136 5.43 -21.29 21.35
CA GLY A 136 6.17 -20.84 22.53
C GLY A 136 7.67 -21.05 22.47
N GLU A 137 8.20 -21.69 21.43
CA GLU A 137 9.64 -21.84 21.31
C GLU A 137 10.32 -20.50 21.02
N ASN A 138 11.44 -20.25 21.70
CA ASN A 138 12.23 -19.04 21.49
C ASN A 138 13.09 -19.19 20.23
N GLY A 139 12.54 -18.75 19.09
CA GLY A 139 13.18 -18.78 17.78
C GLY A 139 14.47 -17.95 17.73
N PHE A 140 14.49 -16.80 18.40
CA PHE A 140 15.69 -15.97 18.50
C PHE A 140 16.82 -16.70 19.24
N ALA A 141 16.54 -17.25 20.42
CA ALA A 141 17.54 -17.96 21.23
C ALA A 141 18.03 -19.25 20.55
N ALA A 142 17.18 -19.92 19.77
CA ALA A 142 17.60 -21.06 18.96
C ALA A 142 18.60 -20.64 17.86
N ARG A 143 18.40 -19.48 17.24
CA ARG A 143 19.32 -18.91 16.24
C ARG A 143 20.65 -18.48 16.88
N MET A 144 20.60 -17.81 18.04
CA MET A 144 21.81 -17.32 18.71
C MET A 144 22.65 -18.44 19.35
N ARG A 145 22.05 -19.57 19.72
CA ARG A 145 22.74 -20.75 20.28
C ARG A 145 23.14 -21.79 19.23
N LYS A 146 23.06 -21.44 17.94
CA LYS A 146 23.49 -22.34 16.87
C LYS A 146 24.99 -22.61 17.03
N ASP A 147 25.36 -23.89 16.91
CA ASP A 147 26.74 -24.34 17.10
C ASP A 147 27.72 -23.67 16.12
N ASP A 148 28.93 -23.34 16.61
CA ASP A 148 29.98 -22.68 15.83
C ASP A 148 30.39 -23.49 14.60
N ALA A 149 30.34 -24.83 14.64
CA ALA A 149 30.59 -25.67 13.46
C ALA A 149 29.61 -25.44 12.30
N LYS A 150 28.50 -24.72 12.54
CA LYS A 150 27.50 -24.38 11.53
C LYS A 150 27.41 -22.89 11.22
N THR A 151 27.99 -22.02 12.03
CA THR A 151 27.98 -20.56 11.84
C THR A 151 29.36 -20.00 11.52
N HIS A 152 30.42 -20.76 11.86
CA HIS A 152 31.82 -20.45 11.64
C HIS A 152 32.24 -19.11 12.23
N LEU A 153 31.67 -18.75 13.39
CA LEU A 153 31.88 -17.45 14.01
C LEU A 153 33.37 -17.25 14.36
N GLN A 154 34.00 -18.23 15.00
CA GLN A 154 35.42 -18.13 15.39
C GLN A 154 36.34 -18.06 14.16
N GLU A 155 36.04 -18.84 13.11
CA GLU A 155 36.78 -18.79 11.85
C GLU A 155 36.68 -17.40 11.20
N CYS A 156 35.47 -16.82 11.16
CA CYS A 156 35.24 -15.50 10.60
C CYS A 156 35.97 -14.41 11.41
N ILE A 157 36.00 -14.50 12.76
CA ILE A 157 36.77 -13.58 13.63
C ILE A 157 38.28 -13.69 13.36
N GLY A 158 38.79 -14.90 13.06
CA GLY A 158 40.20 -15.08 12.71
C GLY A 158 40.58 -14.60 11.30
N SER A 159 39.58 -14.47 10.42
CA SER A 159 39.78 -14.23 8.98
C SER A 159 39.43 -12.81 8.52
N ILE A 160 38.62 -12.08 9.30
CA ILE A 160 38.20 -10.71 9.01
C ILE A 160 39.38 -9.74 8.84
N ASP A 161 39.19 -8.76 7.97
CA ASP A 161 40.11 -7.63 7.81
C ASP A 161 40.31 -6.84 9.11
N SER A 162 41.57 -6.55 9.45
CA SER A 162 41.94 -5.89 10.70
C SER A 162 41.29 -4.51 10.88
N GLU A 163 41.11 -3.76 9.78
CA GLU A 163 40.49 -2.44 9.83
C GLU A 163 38.97 -2.54 10.05
N VAL A 164 38.30 -3.49 9.39
CA VAL A 164 36.87 -3.79 9.63
C VAL A 164 36.67 -4.21 11.09
N PHE A 165 37.51 -5.12 11.60
CA PHE A 165 37.43 -5.58 12.99
C PHE A 165 37.68 -4.47 14.01
N LYS A 166 38.64 -3.58 13.73
CA LYS A 166 38.88 -2.39 14.55
C LYS A 166 37.64 -1.48 14.59
N ARG A 167 37.02 -1.21 13.44
CA ARG A 167 35.76 -0.42 13.37
C ARG A 167 34.63 -1.08 14.15
N LEU A 168 34.44 -2.40 14.01
CA LEU A 168 33.43 -3.15 14.78
C LEU A 168 33.59 -2.94 16.29
N ASN A 169 34.81 -3.06 16.81
CA ASN A 169 35.09 -2.89 18.24
C ASN A 169 34.91 -1.44 18.72
N LEU A 170 35.16 -0.45 17.86
CA LEU A 170 34.92 0.97 18.17
C LEU A 170 33.43 1.32 18.22
N LEU A 171 32.60 0.64 17.43
CA LEU A 171 31.15 0.85 17.37
C LEU A 171 30.39 0.08 18.45
N ALA A 172 30.81 -1.16 18.74
CA ALA A 172 30.14 -2.09 19.66
C ALA A 172 30.39 -1.76 21.15
N THR A 173 29.99 -0.56 21.57
CA THR A 173 30.30 0.01 22.89
C THR A 173 29.04 0.31 23.72
N PRO A 174 29.17 0.51 25.03
CA PRO A 174 28.06 0.97 25.89
C PRO A 174 27.41 2.28 25.42
N ASN A 175 28.17 3.16 24.75
CA ASN A 175 27.65 4.41 24.22
C ASN A 175 26.58 4.18 23.13
N LEU A 176 26.78 3.19 22.25
CA LEU A 176 25.78 2.82 21.25
C LEU A 176 24.52 2.24 21.92
N ILE A 177 24.71 1.38 22.93
CA ILE A 177 23.60 0.82 23.71
C ILE A 177 22.79 1.94 24.38
N GLN A 178 23.47 2.93 24.95
CA GLN A 178 22.83 4.10 25.57
C GLN A 178 22.07 4.94 24.55
N ASN A 179 22.65 5.22 23.37
CA ASN A 179 21.95 5.95 22.30
C ASN A 179 20.69 5.19 21.85
N CYS A 180 20.81 3.89 21.53
CA CYS A 180 19.65 3.06 21.17
C CYS A 180 18.57 3.09 22.26
N SER A 181 18.98 2.95 23.53
CA SER A 181 18.05 3.01 24.67
C SER A 181 17.36 4.37 24.79
N GLN A 182 18.09 5.48 24.58
CA GLN A 182 17.52 6.82 24.58
C GLN A 182 16.51 7.03 23.45
N GLN A 183 16.80 6.56 22.23
CA GLN A 183 15.85 6.67 21.12
C GLN A 183 14.61 5.82 21.37
N ILE A 184 14.77 4.58 21.85
CA ILE A 184 13.65 3.72 22.22
C ILE A 184 12.80 4.38 23.31
N LEU A 185 13.42 4.93 24.36
CA LEU A 185 12.70 5.63 25.43
C LEU A 185 11.88 6.81 24.91
N LYS A 186 12.39 7.59 23.95
CA LYS A 186 11.65 8.68 23.31
C LYS A 186 10.48 8.19 22.46
N LEU A 187 10.57 7.00 21.87
CA LEU A 187 9.47 6.38 21.09
C LEU A 187 8.35 5.84 21.98
N VAL A 188 8.69 5.39 23.20
CA VAL A 188 7.75 4.85 24.19
C VAL A 188 7.41 5.85 25.31
N ASP A 189 7.71 7.13 25.08
CA ASP A 189 7.88 8.19 26.09
C ASP A 189 6.78 8.24 27.19
N PRO A 190 7.15 8.35 28.49
CA PRO A 190 6.26 8.16 29.63
C PRO A 190 5.22 9.25 29.89
N GLY A 191 5.26 10.38 29.16
CA GLY A 191 4.33 11.51 29.31
C GLY A 191 2.94 11.27 28.70
N LYS A 192 2.82 10.26 27.83
CA LYS A 192 1.53 9.78 27.31
C LYS A 192 1.21 8.47 28.02
N LYS A 193 -0.03 8.30 28.52
CA LYS A 193 -0.53 7.01 29.06
C LYS A 193 -0.66 5.99 27.92
N GLN A 194 0.46 5.55 27.35
CA GLN A 194 0.51 4.49 26.36
C GLN A 194 0.44 3.14 27.07
N SER A 195 -0.39 2.25 26.53
CA SER A 195 -0.47 0.86 26.95
C SER A 195 0.80 0.09 26.56
N ASP A 196 1.02 -1.06 27.20
CA ASP A 196 2.17 -1.90 26.90
C ASP A 196 2.11 -2.45 25.47
N ILE A 197 0.92 -2.76 24.93
CA ILE A 197 0.77 -3.23 23.56
C ILE A 197 1.29 -2.20 22.55
N VAL A 198 0.97 -0.91 22.72
CA VAL A 198 1.44 0.17 21.84
C VAL A 198 2.96 0.38 21.97
N LYS A 199 3.51 0.31 23.19
CA LYS A 199 4.96 0.43 23.40
C LYS A 199 5.74 -0.68 22.69
N HIS A 200 5.32 -1.94 22.87
CA HIS A 200 5.98 -3.07 22.22
C HIS A 200 5.82 -3.05 20.69
N PHE A 201 4.66 -2.58 20.20
CA PHE A 201 4.45 -2.34 18.78
C PHE A 201 5.46 -1.34 18.21
N ASN A 202 5.65 -0.19 18.88
CA ASN A 202 6.59 0.85 18.43
C ASN A 202 8.04 0.34 18.39
N ILE A 203 8.46 -0.49 19.35
CA ILE A 203 9.78 -1.11 19.32
C ILE A 203 9.88 -2.11 18.15
N GLY A 204 8.82 -2.87 17.87
CA GLY A 204 8.74 -3.74 16.70
C GLY A 204 8.84 -2.97 15.37
N MET A 205 8.20 -1.81 15.27
CA MET A 205 8.32 -0.91 14.13
C MET A 205 9.74 -0.37 13.97
N TRP A 206 10.41 -0.05 15.08
CA TRP A 206 11.80 0.38 15.07
C TRP A 206 12.75 -0.71 14.56
N VAL A 207 12.54 -1.97 14.97
CA VAL A 207 13.27 -3.14 14.43
C VAL A 207 13.05 -3.25 12.93
N ARG A 208 11.79 -3.15 12.48
CA ARG A 208 11.46 -3.24 11.05
C ARG A 208 12.08 -2.09 10.24
N PHE A 209 12.20 -0.90 10.83
CA PHE A 209 12.88 0.23 10.20
C PHE A 209 14.38 -0.03 10.00
N LEU A 210 15.09 -0.50 11.02
CA LEU A 210 16.51 -0.86 10.89
C LEU A 210 16.72 -2.02 9.91
N PHE A 211 15.81 -2.99 9.93
CA PHE A 211 15.79 -4.07 8.95
C PHE A 211 15.62 -3.52 7.53
N SER A 212 14.71 -2.57 7.32
CA SER A 212 14.53 -1.88 6.04
C SER A 212 15.82 -1.24 5.53
N CYS A 213 16.53 -0.51 6.41
CA CYS A 213 17.79 0.14 6.08
C CYS A 213 18.85 -0.87 5.61
N LEU A 214 18.98 -2.00 6.32
CA LEU A 214 19.96 -3.02 5.98
C LEU A 214 19.65 -3.71 4.64
N ILE A 215 18.40 -4.12 4.45
CA ILE A 215 17.96 -4.80 3.21
C ILE A 215 18.17 -3.90 1.99
N ASP A 216 17.85 -2.62 2.12
CA ASP A 216 17.99 -1.71 0.99
C ASP A 216 19.46 -1.41 0.69
N ALA A 217 20.28 -1.17 1.72
CA ALA A 217 21.71 -0.93 1.56
C ALA A 217 22.44 -2.12 0.88
N ASP A 218 22.15 -3.36 1.31
CA ASP A 218 22.69 -4.59 0.71
C ASP A 218 22.31 -4.70 -0.78
N ARG A 219 21.02 -4.50 -1.09
CA ARG A 219 20.52 -4.60 -2.46
C ARG A 219 21.05 -3.49 -3.37
N ILE A 220 21.14 -2.25 -2.89
CA ILE A 220 21.72 -1.14 -3.64
C ILE A 220 23.17 -1.44 -3.96
N ASN A 221 23.98 -1.84 -2.96
CA ASN A 221 25.38 -2.14 -3.20
C ASN A 221 25.57 -3.29 -4.19
N SER A 222 24.79 -4.37 -4.03
CA SER A 222 24.81 -5.50 -4.96
C SER A 222 24.40 -5.10 -6.38
N ALA A 223 23.37 -4.25 -6.53
CA ALA A 223 22.90 -3.78 -7.82
C ALA A 223 23.90 -2.84 -8.51
N ASP A 224 24.55 -1.95 -7.76
CA ASP A 224 25.60 -1.05 -8.27
C ASP A 224 26.85 -1.80 -8.65
N PHE A 225 27.22 -2.79 -7.85
CA PHE A 225 28.32 -3.66 -8.19
C PHE A 225 28.03 -4.41 -9.49
N GLU A 226 26.83 -4.96 -9.68
CA GLU A 226 26.48 -5.67 -10.92
C GLU A 226 26.39 -4.72 -12.13
N ASN A 227 25.89 -3.49 -11.93
CA ASN A 227 25.79 -2.47 -12.97
C ASN A 227 26.23 -1.09 -12.44
N PRO A 228 27.50 -0.70 -12.66
CA PRO A 228 28.07 0.55 -12.14
C PRO A 228 27.38 1.84 -12.61
N ASP A 229 26.66 1.81 -13.73
CA ASP A 229 25.94 2.99 -14.20
C ASP A 229 24.68 3.30 -13.37
N ASN A 230 24.21 2.35 -12.54
CA ASN A 230 23.06 2.56 -11.66
C ASN A 230 23.23 3.75 -10.70
N GLU A 231 24.45 4.00 -10.24
CA GLU A 231 24.76 5.11 -9.33
C GLU A 231 24.44 6.47 -9.95
N LYS A 232 24.63 6.62 -11.26
CA LYS A 232 24.32 7.85 -12.01
C LYS A 232 22.82 8.06 -12.23
N LEU A 233 22.03 6.99 -12.11
CA LEU A 233 20.59 7.01 -12.40
C LEU A 233 19.75 7.42 -11.18
N ARG A 234 20.31 7.32 -9.97
CA ARG A 234 19.64 7.72 -8.72
C ARG A 234 19.82 9.21 -8.44
N PRO A 235 18.85 9.86 -7.76
CA PRO A 235 19.04 11.22 -7.28
C PRO A 235 20.22 11.27 -6.31
N GLN A 236 21.28 12.01 -6.68
CA GLN A 236 22.47 12.20 -5.86
C GLN A 236 22.30 13.39 -4.89
N ASP A 237 21.43 14.34 -5.25
CA ASP A 237 21.17 15.56 -4.50
C ASP A 237 19.80 15.54 -3.81
N ARG A 238 19.67 16.39 -2.79
CA ARG A 238 18.36 16.68 -2.17
C ARG A 238 17.40 17.23 -3.21
N VAL A 239 16.12 16.89 -3.06
CA VAL A 239 15.04 17.38 -3.93
C VAL A 239 14.99 18.91 -3.88
N ASN A 240 15.11 19.54 -5.05
CA ASN A 240 14.96 20.99 -5.20
C ASN A 240 13.47 21.38 -5.27
N TRP A 241 12.77 21.32 -4.13
CA TRP A 241 11.35 21.64 -4.02
C TRP A 241 10.91 22.97 -4.68
N PRO A 242 11.69 24.08 -4.64
CA PRO A 242 11.38 25.30 -5.37
C PRO A 242 10.93 25.08 -6.82
N VAL A 243 11.59 24.19 -7.57
CA VAL A 243 11.24 23.93 -8.99
C VAL A 243 9.81 23.41 -9.12
N ALA A 244 9.42 22.45 -8.27
CA ALA A 244 8.07 21.89 -8.26
C ALA A 244 7.03 22.91 -7.77
N ILE A 245 7.40 23.71 -6.77
CA ILE A 245 6.55 24.77 -6.22
C ILE A 245 6.24 25.81 -7.29
N ASP A 246 7.25 26.33 -7.99
CA ASP A 246 7.06 27.36 -9.02
C ASP A 246 6.15 26.86 -10.14
N ARG A 247 6.38 25.63 -10.62
CA ARG A 247 5.54 24.98 -11.64
C ARG A 247 4.09 24.85 -11.18
N LEU A 248 3.85 24.40 -9.94
CA LEU A 248 2.50 24.28 -9.38
C LEU A 248 1.83 25.64 -9.21
N GLU A 249 2.53 26.64 -8.64
CA GLU A 249 1.95 27.97 -8.39
C GLU A 249 1.58 28.66 -9.71
N ILE A 250 2.38 28.52 -10.78
CA ILE A 250 2.05 29.01 -12.12
C ILE A 250 0.77 28.34 -12.65
N LYS A 251 0.65 27.01 -12.48
CA LYS A 251 -0.57 26.29 -12.89
C LYS A 251 -1.78 26.82 -12.14
N LEU A 252 -1.70 26.97 -10.81
CA LEU A 252 -2.79 27.41 -9.96
C LEU A 252 -3.20 28.87 -10.25
N SER A 253 -2.24 29.77 -10.53
CA SER A 253 -2.53 31.16 -10.88
C SER A 253 -3.29 31.28 -12.21
N ASN A 254 -3.03 30.35 -13.14
CA ASN A 254 -3.64 30.32 -14.47
C ASN A 254 -5.00 29.58 -14.52
N LEU A 255 -5.46 28.98 -13.41
CA LEU A 255 -6.79 28.37 -13.37
C LEU A 255 -7.87 29.47 -13.40
N PRO A 256 -8.80 29.44 -14.37
CA PRO A 256 -9.84 30.46 -14.47
C PRO A 256 -10.86 30.31 -13.33
N ILE A 257 -11.37 31.44 -12.84
CA ILE A 257 -12.54 31.46 -11.95
C ILE A 257 -13.77 31.64 -12.84
N ARG A 258 -14.53 30.56 -13.05
CA ARG A 258 -15.74 30.59 -13.88
C ARG A 258 -17.01 30.54 -13.02
N HIS A 259 -16.96 29.82 -11.91
CA HIS A 259 -18.08 29.59 -11.01
C HIS A 259 -17.71 29.96 -9.57
N ALA A 260 -18.73 30.17 -8.72
CA ALA A 260 -18.52 30.50 -7.30
C ALA A 260 -17.64 29.44 -6.58
N ILE A 261 -17.79 28.17 -6.96
CA ILE A 261 -16.96 27.07 -6.45
C ILE A 261 -15.47 27.23 -6.72
N ASP A 262 -15.08 27.86 -7.83
CA ASP A 262 -13.65 28.02 -8.16
C ASP A 262 -12.97 28.98 -7.16
N SER A 263 -13.72 29.96 -6.65
CA SER A 263 -13.27 30.84 -5.58
C SER A 263 -13.12 30.08 -4.26
N ILE A 264 -14.07 29.18 -3.94
CA ILE A 264 -14.00 28.33 -2.75
C ILE A 264 -12.77 27.39 -2.83
N ARG A 265 -12.55 26.75 -3.98
CA ARG A 265 -11.38 25.88 -4.22
C ARG A 265 -10.07 26.64 -4.04
N ARG A 266 -10.00 27.89 -4.55
CA ARG A 266 -8.83 28.76 -4.37
C ARG A 266 -8.61 29.10 -2.90
N ASN A 267 -9.66 29.48 -2.18
CA ASN A 267 -9.58 29.76 -0.74
C ASN A 267 -9.08 28.55 0.07
N ILE A 268 -9.62 27.35 -0.19
CA ILE A 268 -9.14 26.10 0.43
C ILE A 268 -7.64 25.90 0.13
N SER A 269 -7.24 26.07 -1.13
CA SER A 269 -5.85 25.92 -1.54
C SER A 269 -4.92 26.95 -0.86
N ASP A 270 -5.37 28.19 -0.69
CA ASP A 270 -4.61 29.25 -0.03
C ASP A 270 -4.45 29.01 1.48
N GLN A 271 -5.51 28.52 2.15
CA GLN A 271 -5.42 28.08 3.54
C GLN A 271 -4.42 26.94 3.71
N CYS A 272 -4.50 25.91 2.86
CA CYS A 272 -3.52 24.82 2.84
C CYS A 272 -2.09 25.34 2.66
N LYS A 273 -1.84 26.30 1.77
CA LYS A 273 -0.51 26.91 1.61
C LYS A 273 -0.07 27.67 2.87
N ALA A 274 -0.95 28.44 3.49
CA ALA A 274 -0.62 29.21 4.70
C ALA A 274 -0.21 28.30 5.87
N ARG A 275 -0.87 27.15 6.00
CA ARG A 275 -0.62 26.12 7.03
C ARG A 275 0.62 25.28 6.75
N ALA A 276 1.23 25.37 5.56
CA ALA A 276 2.45 24.61 5.24
C ALA A 276 3.64 24.95 6.15
N SER A 277 3.62 26.10 6.83
CA SER A 277 4.66 26.51 7.79
C SER A 277 4.51 25.91 9.19
N ASP A 278 3.40 25.24 9.48
CA ASP A 278 3.13 24.65 10.79
C ASP A 278 4.13 23.53 11.14
N PRO A 279 4.28 23.17 12.43
CA PRO A 279 5.15 22.06 12.83
C PRO A 279 4.77 20.72 12.17
N ARG A 280 5.73 19.81 12.03
CA ARG A 280 5.45 18.44 11.57
C ARG A 280 4.48 17.73 12.52
N GLY A 281 3.61 16.88 11.98
CA GLY A 281 2.62 16.14 12.76
C GLY A 281 1.52 15.50 11.91
N ILE A 282 0.43 15.10 12.56
CA ILE A 282 -0.75 14.53 11.90
C ILE A 282 -1.79 15.64 11.72
N TYR A 283 -2.29 15.79 10.50
CA TYR A 283 -3.26 16.78 10.06
C TYR A 283 -4.45 16.10 9.39
N THR A 284 -5.60 16.77 9.44
CA THR A 284 -6.80 16.41 8.66
C THR A 284 -7.04 17.48 7.60
N LEU A 285 -7.56 17.04 6.45
CA LEU A 285 -8.08 17.90 5.40
C LEU A 285 -9.51 17.46 5.08
N THR A 286 -10.46 18.04 5.81
CA THR A 286 -11.89 17.73 5.69
C THR A 286 -12.54 18.66 4.67
N VAL A 287 -12.68 18.19 3.43
CA VAL A 287 -13.19 18.99 2.32
C VAL A 287 -14.26 18.21 1.54
N PRO A 288 -15.43 18.81 1.26
CA PRO A 288 -16.46 18.17 0.45
C PRO A 288 -15.97 17.69 -0.91
N THR A 289 -16.67 16.72 -1.50
CA THR A 289 -16.38 16.23 -2.84
C THR A 289 -16.41 17.39 -3.85
N GLY A 290 -15.41 17.42 -4.73
CA GLY A 290 -15.22 18.50 -5.70
C GLY A 290 -14.59 19.78 -5.15
N GLY A 291 -14.21 19.86 -3.87
CA GLY A 291 -13.55 21.03 -3.25
C GLY A 291 -12.05 21.20 -3.57
N GLY A 292 -11.49 20.42 -4.51
CA GLY A 292 -10.10 20.57 -4.95
C GLY A 292 -9.05 19.98 -4.00
N LYS A 293 -9.38 18.87 -3.30
CA LYS A 293 -8.50 18.18 -2.34
C LYS A 293 -7.11 17.89 -2.88
N THR A 294 -7.02 17.30 -4.08
CA THR A 294 -5.76 16.84 -4.67
C THR A 294 -4.74 17.96 -4.84
N TYR A 295 -5.10 19.07 -5.50
CA TYR A 295 -4.16 20.19 -5.65
C TYR A 295 -3.90 20.93 -4.34
N SER A 296 -4.88 21.02 -3.45
CA SER A 296 -4.69 21.69 -2.16
C SER A 296 -3.75 20.91 -1.23
N SER A 297 -3.87 19.58 -1.19
CA SER A 297 -2.99 18.72 -0.39
C SER A 297 -1.57 18.65 -0.97
N ILE A 298 -1.43 18.57 -2.30
CA ILE A 298 -0.10 18.63 -2.96
C ILE A 298 0.55 20.00 -2.74
N ARG A 299 -0.19 21.10 -2.83
CA ARG A 299 0.33 22.45 -2.56
C ARG A 299 0.83 22.57 -1.12
N TYR A 300 0.03 22.14 -0.14
CA TYR A 300 0.48 22.06 1.26
C TYR A 300 1.78 21.25 1.37
N ALA A 301 1.80 20.05 0.78
CA ALA A 301 2.91 19.13 0.91
C ALA A 301 4.21 19.68 0.29
N LEU A 302 4.17 20.29 -0.89
CA LEU A 302 5.36 20.87 -1.51
C LEU A 302 5.96 22.01 -0.66
N HIS A 303 5.14 22.96 -0.22
CA HIS A 303 5.59 24.06 0.64
C HIS A 303 6.07 23.56 2.01
N HIS A 304 5.40 22.56 2.57
CA HIS A 304 5.79 21.95 3.86
C HIS A 304 7.09 21.16 3.73
N ALA A 305 7.29 20.44 2.63
CA ALA A 305 8.51 19.70 2.35
C ALA A 305 9.71 20.64 2.25
N GLN A 306 9.56 21.76 1.53
CA GLN A 306 10.57 22.80 1.47
C GLN A 306 10.86 23.39 2.85
N LYS A 307 9.82 23.77 3.60
CA LYS A 307 9.96 24.42 4.91
C LYS A 307 10.72 23.58 5.92
N HIS A 308 10.44 22.27 5.95
CA HIS A 308 10.99 21.34 6.94
C HIS A 308 12.12 20.46 6.38
N ASN A 309 12.57 20.71 5.16
CA ASN A 309 13.60 19.94 4.46
C ASN A 309 13.28 18.43 4.49
N LEU A 310 12.09 18.08 4.02
CA LEU A 310 11.64 16.69 3.92
C LEU A 310 12.11 16.05 2.61
N ASP A 311 12.34 14.75 2.66
CA ASP A 311 12.95 13.97 1.58
C ASP A 311 11.99 13.73 0.42
N ARG A 312 10.68 13.55 0.71
CA ARG A 312 9.68 13.14 -0.28
C ARG A 312 8.23 13.36 0.13
N ILE A 313 7.34 13.25 -0.85
CA ILE A 313 5.89 13.22 -0.69
C ILE A 313 5.39 11.85 -1.18
N ILE A 314 4.59 11.16 -0.37
CA ILE A 314 3.96 9.89 -0.72
C ILE A 314 2.44 10.10 -0.68
N TYR A 315 1.79 9.95 -1.83
CA TYR A 315 0.35 10.11 -2.00
C TYR A 315 -0.30 8.72 -2.07
N ILE A 316 -1.07 8.37 -1.04
CA ILE A 316 -1.70 7.07 -0.84
C ILE A 316 -3.17 7.16 -1.25
N ILE A 317 -3.55 6.41 -2.29
CA ILE A 317 -4.91 6.38 -2.86
C ILE A 317 -5.62 5.07 -2.46
N PRO A 318 -6.93 5.08 -2.24
CA PRO A 318 -7.69 3.90 -1.84
C PRO A 318 -7.72 2.80 -2.92
N TYR A 319 -7.94 3.18 -4.19
CA TYR A 319 -8.20 2.24 -5.28
C TYR A 319 -7.22 2.40 -6.45
N THR A 320 -6.91 1.28 -7.09
CA THR A 320 -6.00 1.23 -8.26
C THR A 320 -6.57 1.89 -9.50
N SER A 321 -7.89 2.11 -9.59
CA SER A 321 -8.54 2.68 -10.78
C SER A 321 -8.29 4.19 -10.97
N ILE A 322 -7.81 4.88 -9.94
CA ILE A 322 -7.76 6.35 -9.87
C ILE A 322 -6.31 6.85 -9.91
N ILE A 323 -5.37 5.99 -9.53
CA ILE A 323 -3.98 6.36 -9.36
C ILE A 323 -3.34 6.86 -10.66
N GLU A 324 -3.63 6.22 -11.79
CA GLU A 324 -3.13 6.64 -13.11
C GLU A 324 -3.56 8.09 -13.42
N GLN A 325 -4.83 8.42 -13.14
CA GLN A 325 -5.38 9.75 -13.41
C GLN A 325 -4.76 10.82 -12.49
N ASN A 326 -4.69 10.55 -11.18
CA ASN A 326 -4.14 11.50 -10.22
C ASN A 326 -2.63 11.70 -10.41
N ALA A 327 -1.88 10.62 -10.66
CA ALA A 327 -0.46 10.69 -10.93
C ALA A 327 -0.19 11.47 -12.23
N GLN A 328 -0.96 11.22 -13.30
CA GLN A 328 -0.82 11.96 -14.56
C GLN A 328 -1.11 13.45 -14.39
N ALA A 329 -2.18 13.81 -13.66
CA ALA A 329 -2.52 15.20 -13.42
C ALA A 329 -1.42 15.98 -12.66
N VAL A 330 -0.62 15.30 -11.85
CA VAL A 330 0.55 15.89 -11.18
C VAL A 330 1.79 15.89 -12.09
N ARG A 331 2.03 14.83 -12.88
CA ARG A 331 3.10 14.80 -13.89
C ARG A 331 2.99 15.95 -14.88
N ASP A 332 1.78 16.18 -15.42
CA ASP A 332 1.52 17.23 -16.41
C ASP A 332 1.84 18.64 -15.89
N ILE A 333 1.93 18.82 -14.57
CA ILE A 333 2.29 20.09 -13.94
C ILE A 333 3.78 20.11 -13.61
N LEU A 334 4.30 19.02 -13.05
CA LEU A 334 5.61 19.01 -12.40
C LEU A 334 6.74 18.50 -13.28
N GLU A 335 6.48 17.75 -14.35
CA GLU A 335 7.53 17.17 -15.20
C GLU A 335 7.64 17.92 -16.52
N VAL A 336 8.88 18.22 -16.93
CA VAL A 336 9.18 18.80 -18.25
C VAL A 336 10.34 18.04 -18.90
N GLU A 337 10.39 18.09 -20.24
CA GLU A 337 11.49 17.50 -20.99
C GLU A 337 12.82 18.15 -20.60
N GLY A 338 13.84 17.33 -20.31
CA GLY A 338 15.16 17.77 -19.85
C GLY A 338 15.37 17.78 -18.34
N ASP A 339 14.37 17.42 -17.52
CA ASP A 339 14.57 17.21 -16.08
C ASP A 339 15.58 16.07 -15.82
N HIS A 340 16.44 16.25 -14.82
CA HIS A 340 17.51 15.29 -14.47
C HIS A 340 16.98 13.93 -13.99
N PHE A 341 15.78 13.92 -13.40
CA PHE A 341 15.08 12.75 -12.87
C PHE A 341 13.56 12.93 -13.00
N PRO A 342 12.78 11.83 -13.10
CA PRO A 342 11.33 11.90 -13.03
C PRO A 342 10.86 12.34 -11.63
N TRP A 343 9.89 13.26 -11.58
CA TRP A 343 9.36 13.78 -10.31
C TRP A 343 8.37 12.80 -9.67
N VAL A 344 7.59 12.10 -10.51
CA VAL A 344 6.43 11.32 -10.07
C VAL A 344 6.61 9.84 -10.39
N LEU A 345 6.76 9.03 -9.35
CA LEU A 345 6.68 7.58 -9.43
C LEU A 345 5.26 7.10 -9.16
N GLU A 346 4.77 6.15 -9.95
CA GLU A 346 3.49 5.48 -9.73
C GLU A 346 3.71 4.00 -9.43
N HIS A 347 3.14 3.53 -8.30
CA HIS A 347 3.33 2.17 -7.81
C HIS A 347 2.05 1.63 -7.13
N HIS A 348 1.21 0.92 -7.88
CA HIS A 348 -0.09 0.40 -7.40
C HIS A 348 -0.35 -1.08 -7.68
N SER A 349 0.53 -1.77 -8.42
CA SER A 349 0.36 -3.18 -8.78
C SER A 349 1.41 -4.05 -8.09
N ASN A 350 1.02 -5.28 -7.74
CA ASN A 350 1.96 -6.31 -7.28
C ASN A 350 2.86 -6.85 -8.40
N LEU A 351 2.53 -6.58 -9.67
CA LEU A 351 3.44 -6.79 -10.78
C LEU A 351 3.65 -5.47 -11.54
N GLU A 352 4.91 -5.17 -11.83
CA GLU A 352 5.46 -3.83 -12.07
C GLU A 352 4.78 -3.00 -13.19
N PRO A 353 4.82 -1.65 -13.10
CA PRO A 353 4.12 -0.71 -13.98
C PRO A 353 4.56 -0.78 -15.44
N GLU A 354 3.60 -0.63 -16.36
CA GLU A 354 3.66 -0.98 -17.80
C GLU A 354 4.74 -0.34 -18.67
N ARG A 355 5.32 0.79 -18.26
CA ARG A 355 6.33 1.50 -19.06
C ARG A 355 7.52 1.81 -18.18
N GLN A 356 8.59 1.05 -18.31
CA GLN A 356 9.81 1.36 -17.56
C GLN A 356 11.06 1.01 -18.35
N THR A 357 11.89 2.04 -18.52
CA THR A 357 13.33 1.88 -18.76
C THR A 357 13.98 1.17 -17.55
N TRP A 358 15.21 0.67 -17.68
CA TRP A 358 15.93 0.05 -16.55
C TRP A 358 15.99 0.97 -15.31
N ARG A 359 16.07 2.29 -15.52
CA ARG A 359 16.07 3.33 -14.47
C ARG A 359 14.79 3.34 -13.63
N ASP A 360 13.64 3.27 -14.29
CA ASP A 360 12.35 3.40 -13.60
C ASP A 360 12.07 2.18 -12.69
N LYS A 361 12.61 1.00 -13.05
CA LYS A 361 12.54 -0.22 -12.21
C LYS A 361 13.30 -0.04 -10.91
N LEU A 362 14.52 0.49 -11.00
CA LEU A 362 15.37 0.75 -9.83
C LEU A 362 14.69 1.75 -8.88
N ILE A 363 14.12 2.84 -9.42
CA ILE A 363 13.41 3.88 -8.64
C ILE A 363 12.13 3.32 -8.02
N ALA A 364 11.37 2.50 -8.75
CA ALA A 364 10.13 1.89 -8.26
C ALA A 364 10.36 0.89 -7.12
N GLU A 365 11.44 0.11 -7.20
CA GLU A 365 11.79 -0.85 -6.15
C GLU A 365 12.13 -0.17 -4.82
N ASN A 366 12.70 1.04 -4.88
CA ASN A 366 13.20 1.77 -3.73
C ASN A 366 12.29 2.91 -3.26
N TRP A 367 11.28 3.31 -4.02
CA TRP A 367 10.48 4.53 -3.76
C TRP A 367 11.35 5.82 -3.70
N ASP A 368 12.39 5.90 -4.53
CA ASP A 368 13.39 6.99 -4.52
C ASP A 368 12.93 8.30 -5.21
N ALA A 369 11.77 8.32 -5.87
CA ALA A 369 11.27 9.53 -6.50
C ALA A 369 10.81 10.58 -5.46
N PRO A 370 10.91 11.88 -5.80
CA PRO A 370 10.43 12.95 -4.92
C PRO A 370 8.95 12.82 -4.55
N ILE A 371 8.11 12.40 -5.50
CA ILE A 371 6.68 12.22 -5.31
C ILE A 371 6.31 10.78 -5.71
N VAL A 372 5.78 10.02 -4.76
CA VAL A 372 5.37 8.62 -4.96
C VAL A 372 3.87 8.49 -4.82
N PHE A 373 3.19 8.15 -5.90
CA PHE A 373 1.80 7.72 -5.89
C PHE A 373 1.73 6.21 -5.63
N THR A 374 1.03 5.82 -4.57
CA THR A 374 0.82 4.41 -4.24
C THR A 374 -0.59 4.14 -3.70
N THR A 375 -0.88 2.89 -3.33
CA THR A 375 -2.18 2.49 -2.79
C THR A 375 -2.12 2.21 -1.29
N MET A 376 -3.28 2.26 -0.62
CA MET A 376 -3.40 1.86 0.79
C MET A 376 -2.86 0.43 1.02
N VAL A 377 -3.11 -0.48 0.07
CA VAL A 377 -2.58 -1.86 0.11
C VAL A 377 -1.06 -1.87 0.16
N GLN A 378 -0.40 -1.17 -0.77
CA GLN A 378 1.06 -1.12 -0.81
C GLN A 378 1.65 -0.45 0.43
N PHE A 379 1.02 0.61 0.93
CA PHE A 379 1.42 1.24 2.18
C PHE A 379 1.37 0.28 3.37
N LEU A 380 0.26 -0.44 3.54
CA LEU A 380 0.13 -1.42 4.63
C LEU A 380 1.08 -2.61 4.44
N ASP A 381 1.33 -3.05 3.20
CA ASP A 381 2.29 -4.11 2.90
C ASP A 381 3.72 -3.71 3.29
N VAL A 382 4.14 -2.46 3.04
CA VAL A 382 5.44 -1.95 3.49
C VAL A 382 5.62 -2.15 5.01
N LEU A 383 4.56 -1.92 5.78
CA LEU A 383 4.58 -1.95 7.24
C LEU A 383 4.38 -3.35 7.84
N PHE A 384 3.55 -4.21 7.24
CA PHE A 384 3.06 -5.42 7.91
C PHE A 384 3.29 -6.72 7.14
N SER A 385 3.57 -6.68 5.84
CA SER A 385 3.84 -7.89 5.06
C SER A 385 5.14 -8.60 5.49
N GLY A 386 5.22 -9.90 5.23
CA GLY A 386 6.44 -10.69 5.44
C GLY A 386 7.48 -10.54 4.33
N GLY A 387 8.63 -11.18 4.51
CA GLY A 387 9.72 -11.17 3.53
C GLY A 387 10.50 -9.84 3.48
N THR A 388 11.20 -9.61 2.37
CA THR A 388 12.13 -8.48 2.21
C THR A 388 11.63 -7.38 1.28
N ARG A 389 10.78 -7.71 0.28
CA ARG A 389 10.37 -6.78 -0.79
C ARG A 389 9.62 -5.55 -0.26
N GLY A 390 8.58 -5.75 0.55
CA GLY A 390 7.82 -4.64 1.15
C GLY A 390 8.64 -3.90 2.21
N ALA A 391 9.30 -4.65 3.10
CA ALA A 391 10.09 -4.10 4.20
C ALA A 391 11.20 -3.16 3.71
N ARG A 392 11.82 -3.43 2.55
CA ARG A 392 12.86 -2.60 1.92
C ARG A 392 12.49 -1.11 1.83
N ARG A 393 11.20 -0.79 1.64
CA ARG A 393 10.74 0.59 1.42
C ARG A 393 10.38 1.36 2.70
N MET A 394 10.32 0.69 3.85
CA MET A 394 9.84 1.31 5.09
C MET A 394 10.67 2.52 5.53
N HIS A 395 11.99 2.49 5.35
CA HIS A 395 12.87 3.59 5.74
C HIS A 395 12.59 4.90 4.96
N GLN A 396 11.99 4.80 3.77
CA GLN A 396 11.61 5.95 2.95
C GLN A 396 10.41 6.72 3.51
N LEU A 397 9.69 6.12 4.46
CA LEU A 397 8.58 6.79 5.12
C LEU A 397 9.08 7.85 6.14
N ALA A 398 10.34 7.77 6.60
CA ALA A 398 10.93 8.79 7.48
C ALA A 398 11.19 10.09 6.74
N ASN A 399 11.14 11.21 7.48
CA ASN A 399 11.32 12.56 6.94
C ASN A 399 10.52 12.82 5.65
N SER A 400 9.30 12.29 5.56
CA SER A 400 8.42 12.41 4.39
C SER A 400 7.09 13.07 4.74
N ILE A 401 6.29 13.36 3.71
CA ILE A 401 4.85 13.67 3.88
C ILE A 401 4.03 12.51 3.35
N LEU A 402 3.12 11.98 4.16
CA LEU A 402 2.15 10.97 3.75
C LEU A 402 0.77 11.63 3.58
N ILE A 403 0.22 11.57 2.38
CA ILE A 403 -1.12 12.09 2.09
C ILE A 403 -2.03 10.88 1.87
N PHE A 404 -2.96 10.62 2.78
CA PHE A 404 -3.97 9.58 2.62
C PHE A 404 -5.23 10.19 2.03
N ASP A 405 -5.48 9.91 0.75
CA ASP A 405 -6.73 10.30 0.10
C ASP A 405 -7.84 9.33 0.49
N GLU A 406 -9.03 9.86 0.75
CA GLU A 406 -10.22 9.10 1.17
C GLU A 406 -9.94 8.08 2.30
N ILE A 407 -9.31 8.55 3.39
CA ILE A 407 -8.87 7.70 4.52
C ILE A 407 -9.97 6.78 5.11
N GLN A 408 -11.24 7.09 4.91
CA GLN A 408 -12.37 6.24 5.34
C GLN A 408 -12.37 4.84 4.71
N THR A 409 -11.67 4.62 3.61
CA THR A 409 -11.57 3.28 2.98
C THR A 409 -10.54 2.36 3.66
N LEU A 410 -9.94 2.78 4.79
CA LEU A 410 -9.02 1.95 5.56
C LEU A 410 -9.72 0.63 5.95
N PRO A 411 -9.12 -0.55 5.65
CA PRO A 411 -9.69 -1.82 6.07
C PRO A 411 -9.93 -1.84 7.58
N ILE A 412 -11.16 -2.18 7.97
CA ILE A 412 -11.61 -2.13 9.36
C ILE A 412 -10.71 -2.93 10.31
N ASN A 413 -10.22 -4.08 9.85
CA ASN A 413 -9.35 -4.97 10.60
C ASN A 413 -7.94 -4.38 10.84
N CYS A 414 -7.54 -3.36 10.07
CA CYS A 414 -6.22 -2.74 10.16
C CYS A 414 -6.21 -1.45 11.01
N VAL A 415 -7.34 -1.01 11.56
CA VAL A 415 -7.47 0.31 12.21
C VAL A 415 -6.44 0.53 13.32
N HIS A 416 -6.29 -0.38 14.29
CA HIS A 416 -5.33 -0.19 15.38
C HIS A 416 -3.86 -0.28 14.90
N LEU A 417 -3.58 -1.18 13.95
CA LEU A 417 -2.26 -1.31 13.34
C LEU A 417 -1.85 -0.02 12.62
N PHE A 418 -2.75 0.51 11.79
CA PHE A 418 -2.59 1.76 11.07
C PHE A 418 -2.35 2.92 12.04
N CYS A 419 -3.19 3.06 13.06
CA CYS A 419 -3.08 4.16 14.02
C CYS A 419 -1.71 4.15 14.72
N ASN A 420 -1.26 2.98 15.18
CA ASN A 420 0.03 2.86 15.85
C ASN A 420 1.20 3.14 14.90
N ALA A 421 1.15 2.63 13.66
CA ALA A 421 2.18 2.89 12.66
C ALA A 421 2.25 4.37 12.27
N VAL A 422 1.12 5.04 12.05
CA VAL A 422 1.07 6.47 11.74
C VAL A 422 1.59 7.31 12.90
N ASN A 423 1.23 6.98 14.15
CA ASN A 423 1.79 7.65 15.32
C ASN A 423 3.31 7.46 15.44
N PHE A 424 3.82 6.27 15.13
CA PHE A 424 5.25 5.98 15.10
C PHE A 424 5.96 6.83 14.03
N LEU A 425 5.42 6.87 12.81
CA LEU A 425 5.98 7.66 11.70
C LEU A 425 5.93 9.18 11.99
N ALA A 426 4.82 9.66 12.54
CA ALA A 426 4.65 11.06 12.93
C ALA A 426 5.40 11.46 14.20
N SER A 427 6.09 10.52 14.84
CA SER A 427 6.92 10.84 16.02
C SER A 427 8.07 11.75 15.62
N PRO A 428 8.55 12.62 16.54
CA PRO A 428 9.73 13.46 16.26
C PRO A 428 10.99 12.66 15.91
N GLN A 429 11.06 11.39 16.30
CA GLN A 429 12.18 10.50 16.03
C GLN A 429 12.21 10.00 14.58
N VAL A 430 11.06 9.91 13.91
CA VAL A 430 10.95 9.46 12.51
C VAL A 430 10.70 10.64 11.57
N GLY A 431 10.03 11.69 12.05
CA GLY A 431 10.02 13.00 11.39
C GLY A 431 9.04 13.14 10.23
N THR A 432 8.04 12.26 10.12
CA THR A 432 7.05 12.27 9.04
C THR A 432 5.87 13.21 9.35
N THR A 433 5.39 13.95 8.34
CA THR A 433 4.11 14.66 8.42
C THR A 433 3.03 13.82 7.74
N VAL A 434 1.84 13.74 8.34
CA VAL A 434 0.72 12.94 7.82
C VAL A 434 -0.48 13.84 7.59
N VAL A 435 -1.11 13.72 6.42
CA VAL A 435 -2.34 14.43 6.07
C VAL A 435 -3.42 13.42 5.71
N LEU A 436 -4.51 13.41 6.46
CA LEU A 436 -5.66 12.54 6.22
C LEU A 436 -6.73 13.36 5.47
N CYS A 437 -6.88 13.11 4.18
CA CYS A 437 -7.81 13.82 3.31
C CYS A 437 -9.11 13.04 3.16
N THR A 438 -10.25 13.70 3.32
CA THR A 438 -11.56 13.06 3.11
C THR A 438 -12.70 14.08 3.12
N ALA A 439 -13.86 13.69 2.59
CA ALA A 439 -15.12 14.41 2.87
C ALA A 439 -15.79 13.91 4.16
N THR A 440 -15.46 12.71 4.64
CA THR A 440 -16.18 12.02 5.70
C THR A 440 -15.17 11.43 6.68
N GLN A 441 -14.67 12.24 7.60
CA GLN A 441 -13.56 11.87 8.48
C GLN A 441 -13.94 10.73 9.44
N PRO A 442 -13.29 9.55 9.36
CA PRO A 442 -13.50 8.49 10.34
C PRO A 442 -12.91 8.89 11.70
N LEU A 443 -13.48 8.36 12.78
CA LEU A 443 -13.11 8.67 14.17
C LEU A 443 -11.86 7.93 14.66
N LEU A 444 -10.76 8.02 13.89
CA LEU A 444 -9.50 7.33 14.19
C LEU A 444 -8.79 7.84 15.45
N ASP A 445 -9.17 9.00 15.97
CA ASP A 445 -8.68 9.62 17.21
C ASP A 445 -9.61 9.37 18.42
N LYS A 446 -10.76 8.72 18.22
CA LYS A 446 -11.79 8.46 19.25
C LYS A 446 -12.32 7.03 19.17
N LEU A 447 -11.41 6.06 19.24
CA LEU A 447 -11.76 4.64 19.16
C LEU A 447 -12.29 4.11 20.49
N LYS A 448 -13.13 3.06 20.45
CA LYS A 448 -13.69 2.41 21.65
C LYS A 448 -12.60 1.80 22.56
N SER A 449 -11.52 1.30 21.98
CA SER A 449 -10.39 0.68 22.70
C SER A 449 -9.10 1.49 22.46
N PRO A 450 -8.96 2.69 23.04
CA PRO A 450 -7.80 3.56 22.80
C PRO A 450 -6.48 2.96 23.31
N ASP A 451 -6.55 2.04 24.27
CA ASP A 451 -5.43 1.26 24.78
C ASP A 451 -4.82 0.32 23.73
N LYS A 452 -5.55 -0.02 22.66
CA LYS A 452 -5.02 -0.80 21.54
C LYS A 452 -4.35 0.08 20.47
N GLY A 453 -4.46 1.40 20.61
CA GLY A 453 -3.90 2.39 19.70
C GLY A 453 -4.97 3.20 18.98
N GLN A 454 -4.84 4.52 18.98
CA GLN A 454 -5.66 5.45 18.19
C GLN A 454 -4.77 6.61 17.75
N LEU A 455 -5.17 7.38 16.74
CA LEU A 455 -4.40 8.52 16.29
C LEU A 455 -4.34 9.63 17.35
N PHE A 456 -3.19 10.29 17.46
CA PHE A 456 -3.02 11.49 18.27
C PHE A 456 -2.97 12.72 17.37
N ILE A 457 -4.14 13.24 17.02
CA ILE A 457 -4.29 14.46 16.21
C ILE A 457 -4.38 15.67 17.15
N PRO A 458 -3.42 16.61 17.12
CA PRO A 458 -3.50 17.82 17.94
C PRO A 458 -4.74 18.66 17.63
N LYS A 459 -5.27 19.36 18.64
CA LYS A 459 -6.37 20.31 18.42
C LYS A 459 -5.88 21.44 17.49
N GLY A 460 -6.70 21.77 16.50
CA GLY A 460 -6.36 22.79 15.51
C GLY A 460 -5.53 22.28 14.34
N ASN A 461 -5.26 20.97 14.23
CA ASN A 461 -4.58 20.37 13.07
C ASN A 461 -5.53 20.01 11.91
N GLU A 462 -6.72 20.58 11.87
CA GLU A 462 -7.48 20.67 10.63
C GLU A 462 -6.84 21.77 9.76
N LEU A 463 -6.58 21.48 8.49
CA LEU A 463 -5.89 22.40 7.58
C LEU A 463 -6.79 23.53 7.09
N VAL A 464 -8.11 23.35 7.16
CA VAL A 464 -9.10 24.27 6.63
C VAL A 464 -10.05 24.73 7.73
N GLU A 465 -10.29 26.04 7.80
CA GLU A 465 -11.21 26.65 8.75
C GLU A 465 -12.67 26.51 8.28
N ASP A 466 -13.61 26.58 9.24
CA ASP A 466 -15.07 26.58 8.98
C ASP A 466 -15.55 25.43 8.06
N VAL A 467 -15.20 24.19 8.42
CA VAL A 467 -15.63 22.98 7.71
C VAL A 467 -17.16 22.97 7.52
N VAL A 468 -17.93 23.31 8.55
CA VAL A 468 -19.41 23.33 8.48
C VAL A 468 -19.90 24.33 7.44
N GLY A 469 -19.37 25.56 7.43
CA GLY A 469 -19.69 26.56 6.41
C GLY A 469 -19.30 26.11 5.01
N LEU A 470 -18.17 25.43 4.84
CA LEU A 470 -17.73 24.88 3.55
C LEU A 470 -18.67 23.79 3.02
N PHE A 471 -19.15 22.89 3.89
CA PHE A 471 -20.18 21.90 3.52
C PHE A 471 -21.48 22.58 3.11
N GLY A 472 -21.89 23.65 3.81
CA GLY A 472 -23.06 24.46 3.45
C GLY A 472 -22.91 25.16 2.10
N GLN A 473 -21.76 25.81 1.84
CA GLN A 473 -21.49 26.52 0.58
C GLN A 473 -21.33 25.58 -0.63
N LEU A 474 -20.83 24.37 -0.39
CA LEU A 474 -20.63 23.35 -1.42
C LEU A 474 -21.81 22.37 -1.53
N LYS A 475 -22.89 22.59 -0.78
CA LYS A 475 -24.13 21.81 -0.86
C LYS A 475 -24.84 22.09 -2.17
N ARG A 476 -25.06 21.04 -2.96
CA ARG A 476 -25.69 21.11 -4.31
C ARG A 476 -26.69 20.00 -4.55
N VAL A 477 -26.79 19.11 -3.57
CA VAL A 477 -27.56 17.88 -3.62
C VAL A 477 -28.43 17.77 -2.38
N THR A 478 -29.58 17.16 -2.54
CA THR A 478 -30.43 16.74 -1.43
C THR A 478 -30.62 15.25 -1.48
N ILE A 479 -30.37 14.62 -0.33
CA ILE A 479 -30.60 13.19 -0.18
C ILE A 479 -32.10 12.96 0.02
N SER A 480 -32.74 12.33 -0.97
CA SER A 480 -34.12 11.87 -0.90
C SER A 480 -34.12 10.45 -0.36
N ASN A 481 -34.36 10.28 0.93
CA ASN A 481 -34.55 8.95 1.52
C ASN A 481 -35.85 8.32 0.98
N LYS A 482 -35.71 7.28 0.16
CA LYS A 482 -36.81 6.50 -0.44
C LYS A 482 -36.77 5.04 0.03
N VAL A 483 -36.08 4.74 1.14
CA VAL A 483 -36.01 3.39 1.72
C VAL A 483 -37.41 2.94 2.16
N ARG A 484 -37.77 1.69 1.85
CA ARG A 484 -39.05 1.06 2.16
C ARG A 484 -38.84 -0.20 2.99
N PRO A 485 -39.69 -0.51 3.99
CA PRO A 485 -39.57 -1.74 4.78
C PRO A 485 -39.55 -3.03 3.94
N VAL A 486 -40.36 -3.11 2.88
CA VAL A 486 -40.40 -4.26 1.95
C VAL A 486 -39.36 -4.16 0.84
N GLY A 487 -38.77 -2.98 0.65
CA GLY A 487 -37.90 -2.65 -0.48
C GLY A 487 -38.64 -2.40 -1.79
N TRP A 488 -37.87 -2.08 -2.82
CA TRP A 488 -38.32 -1.79 -4.17
C TRP A 488 -38.16 -3.03 -5.06
N THR A 489 -39.16 -3.28 -5.91
CA THR A 489 -39.05 -4.31 -6.96
C THR A 489 -38.13 -3.85 -8.09
N GLU A 490 -37.67 -4.81 -8.88
CA GLU A 490 -36.88 -4.53 -10.09
C GLU A 490 -37.63 -3.59 -11.06
N SER A 491 -38.92 -3.83 -11.27
CA SER A 491 -39.74 -3.00 -12.17
C SER A 491 -39.85 -1.56 -11.68
N GLU A 492 -40.09 -1.34 -10.38
CA GLU A 492 -40.18 0.01 -9.82
C GLU A 492 -38.83 0.75 -9.86
N LEU A 493 -37.72 0.05 -9.64
CA LEU A 493 -36.37 0.63 -9.73
C LEU A 493 -36.02 1.01 -11.17
N THR A 494 -36.40 0.15 -12.12
CA THR A 494 -36.24 0.42 -13.55
C THR A 494 -37.04 1.65 -13.97
N GLU A 495 -38.30 1.74 -13.54
CA GLU A 495 -39.16 2.89 -13.81
C GLU A 495 -38.57 4.17 -13.21
N LEU A 496 -38.07 4.12 -11.97
CA LEU A 496 -37.40 5.26 -11.34
C LEU A 496 -36.17 5.72 -12.14
N ALA A 497 -35.32 4.78 -12.57
CA ALA A 497 -34.12 5.08 -13.35
C ALA A 497 -34.42 5.71 -14.71
N VAL A 498 -35.40 5.15 -15.44
CA VAL A 498 -35.84 5.69 -16.74
C VAL A 498 -36.49 7.06 -16.57
N ASN A 499 -37.35 7.26 -15.57
CA ASN A 499 -37.98 8.55 -15.30
C ASN A 499 -36.96 9.65 -14.97
N GLU A 500 -35.96 9.36 -14.14
CA GLU A 500 -34.89 10.33 -13.84
C GLU A 500 -34.04 10.62 -15.08
N TYR A 501 -33.72 9.60 -15.88
CA TYR A 501 -33.04 9.76 -17.17
C TYR A 501 -33.83 10.67 -18.14
N GLU A 502 -35.12 10.43 -18.33
CA GLU A 502 -35.96 11.21 -19.26
C GLU A 502 -36.16 12.65 -18.77
N GLN A 503 -36.36 12.85 -17.47
CA GLN A 503 -36.65 14.17 -16.91
C GLN A 503 -35.40 15.04 -16.75
N LYS A 504 -34.24 14.43 -16.51
CA LYS A 504 -33.00 15.14 -16.16
C LYS A 504 -31.92 15.05 -17.23
N GLY A 505 -32.10 14.20 -18.25
CA GLY A 505 -31.14 13.93 -19.31
C GLY A 505 -30.04 12.96 -18.90
N SER A 506 -29.54 13.03 -17.66
CA SER A 506 -28.53 12.09 -17.16
C SER A 506 -28.85 11.53 -15.77
N CYS A 507 -28.75 10.21 -15.64
CA CYS A 507 -28.97 9.50 -14.39
C CYS A 507 -27.88 8.46 -14.15
N LEU A 508 -27.33 8.44 -12.94
CA LEU A 508 -26.42 7.41 -12.47
C LEU A 508 -27.12 6.54 -11.42
N VAL A 509 -27.16 5.23 -11.66
CA VAL A 509 -27.64 4.22 -10.71
C VAL A 509 -26.47 3.45 -10.14
N VAL A 510 -26.27 3.53 -8.83
CA VAL A 510 -25.21 2.81 -8.12
C VAL A 510 -25.82 1.73 -7.22
N VAL A 511 -25.43 0.49 -7.46
CA VAL A 511 -25.94 -0.70 -6.75
C VAL A 511 -24.84 -1.41 -5.96
N ASN A 512 -25.19 -2.23 -4.96
CA ASN A 512 -24.15 -2.90 -4.17
C ASN A 512 -23.57 -4.16 -4.80
N THR A 513 -24.31 -4.80 -5.72
CA THR A 513 -23.95 -6.11 -6.28
C THR A 513 -23.91 -6.09 -7.80
N LYS A 514 -23.02 -6.90 -8.39
CA LYS A 514 -22.92 -7.07 -9.84
C LYS A 514 -24.21 -7.63 -10.45
N LYS A 515 -24.91 -8.52 -9.72
CA LYS A 515 -26.18 -9.10 -10.16
C LYS A 515 -27.24 -8.01 -10.39
N TRP A 516 -27.39 -7.08 -9.44
CA TRP A 516 -28.31 -5.96 -9.59
C TRP A 516 -27.88 -4.99 -10.71
N ALA A 517 -26.58 -4.79 -10.90
CA ALA A 517 -26.08 -3.89 -11.95
C ALA A 517 -26.44 -4.43 -13.33
N GLN A 518 -26.22 -5.74 -13.54
CA GLN A 518 -26.61 -6.42 -14.76
C GLN A 518 -28.13 -6.44 -14.95
N LEU A 519 -28.89 -6.81 -13.91
CA LEU A 519 -30.35 -6.90 -13.97
C LEU A 519 -31.02 -5.57 -14.36
N LEU A 520 -30.63 -4.46 -13.71
CA LEU A 520 -31.18 -3.15 -14.06
C LEU A 520 -30.72 -2.68 -15.44
N TYR A 521 -29.50 -3.02 -15.85
CA TYR A 521 -29.01 -2.69 -17.19
C TYR A 521 -29.88 -3.35 -18.24
N GLU A 522 -30.07 -4.67 -18.15
CA GLU A 522 -30.93 -5.45 -19.05
C GLU A 522 -32.38 -4.94 -19.03
N SER A 523 -32.94 -4.63 -17.86
CA SER A 523 -34.34 -4.17 -17.75
C SER A 523 -34.59 -2.73 -18.22
N CYS A 524 -33.54 -1.91 -18.30
CA CYS A 524 -33.58 -0.59 -18.92
C CYS A 524 -33.29 -0.63 -20.43
N GLN A 525 -32.70 -1.72 -20.96
CA GLN A 525 -32.51 -1.87 -22.41
C GLN A 525 -33.86 -1.85 -23.14
N GLY A 526 -33.91 -1.12 -24.26
CA GLY A 526 -35.14 -0.92 -25.03
C GLY A 526 -36.14 0.07 -24.44
N LYS A 527 -35.89 0.62 -23.24
CA LYS A 527 -36.67 1.72 -22.62
C LYS A 527 -35.99 3.08 -22.72
N VAL A 528 -34.73 3.11 -23.15
CA VAL A 528 -33.94 4.33 -23.35
C VAL A 528 -33.37 4.36 -24.77
N GLU A 529 -32.87 5.52 -25.18
CA GLU A 529 -32.28 5.71 -26.51
C GLU A 529 -31.11 4.73 -26.76
N PRO A 530 -31.02 4.08 -27.94
CA PRO A 530 -29.88 3.25 -28.27
C PRO A 530 -28.54 3.99 -28.10
N GLY A 531 -27.63 3.39 -27.33
CA GLY A 531 -26.31 3.98 -27.06
C GLY A 531 -26.27 5.03 -25.95
N SER A 532 -27.37 5.28 -25.23
CA SER A 532 -27.38 6.14 -24.04
C SER A 532 -27.22 5.39 -22.72
N ILE A 533 -27.33 4.06 -22.72
CA ILE A 533 -27.19 3.21 -21.53
C ILE A 533 -25.79 2.60 -21.41
N PHE A 534 -25.25 2.60 -20.20
CA PHE A 534 -23.92 2.07 -19.90
C PHE A 534 -23.93 1.21 -18.64
N HIS A 535 -23.10 0.17 -18.62
CA HIS A 535 -22.88 -0.67 -17.44
C HIS A 535 -21.41 -0.66 -17.01
N LEU A 536 -21.16 -0.52 -15.71
CA LEU A 536 -19.81 -0.46 -15.14
C LEU A 536 -19.67 -1.33 -13.89
N SER A 537 -18.86 -2.38 -13.95
CA SER A 537 -18.53 -3.22 -12.80
C SER A 537 -17.09 -3.73 -12.86
N THR A 538 -16.63 -4.37 -11.79
CA THR A 538 -15.31 -5.04 -11.77
C THR A 538 -15.26 -6.36 -12.56
N SER A 539 -16.35 -6.77 -13.24
CA SER A 539 -16.29 -7.88 -14.22
C SER A 539 -15.74 -7.44 -15.57
N LEU A 540 -15.72 -6.12 -15.83
CA LEU A 540 -15.01 -5.53 -16.97
C LEU A 540 -13.52 -5.40 -16.62
N CYS A 541 -12.64 -5.68 -17.57
CA CYS A 541 -11.21 -5.49 -17.38
C CYS A 541 -10.86 -3.99 -17.36
N PRO A 542 -9.74 -3.57 -16.74
CA PRO A 542 -9.34 -2.17 -16.69
C PRO A 542 -9.41 -1.42 -18.02
N ALA A 543 -8.88 -2.02 -19.10
CA ALA A 543 -8.91 -1.42 -20.43
C ALA A 543 -10.34 -1.16 -20.93
N HIS A 544 -11.25 -2.11 -20.73
CA HIS A 544 -12.64 -1.99 -21.15
C HIS A 544 -13.38 -0.90 -20.36
N ARG A 545 -13.20 -0.86 -19.03
CA ARG A 545 -13.82 0.17 -18.18
C ARG A 545 -13.41 1.58 -18.59
N LYS A 546 -12.14 1.76 -18.98
CA LYS A 546 -11.63 3.05 -19.44
C LYS A 546 -12.39 3.52 -20.68
N VAL A 547 -12.59 2.65 -21.68
CA VAL A 547 -13.35 2.98 -22.90
C VAL A 547 -14.77 3.42 -22.57
N ILE A 548 -15.48 2.67 -21.72
CA ILE A 548 -16.87 3.01 -21.33
C ILE A 548 -16.91 4.34 -20.57
N LEU A 549 -15.97 4.56 -19.64
CA LEU A 549 -15.90 5.81 -18.88
C LEU A 549 -15.60 7.02 -19.77
N ASP A 550 -14.71 6.88 -20.76
CA ASP A 550 -14.42 7.95 -21.71
C ASP A 550 -15.64 8.27 -22.59
N GLN A 551 -16.43 7.26 -22.99
CA GLN A 551 -17.70 7.47 -23.71
C GLN A 551 -18.74 8.18 -22.85
N VAL A 552 -18.92 7.76 -21.59
CA VAL A 552 -19.83 8.40 -20.63
C VAL A 552 -19.43 9.87 -20.43
N ARG A 553 -18.14 10.15 -20.23
CA ARG A 553 -17.63 11.53 -20.09
C ARG A 553 -17.94 12.37 -21.30
N GLN A 554 -17.58 11.90 -22.50
CA GLN A 554 -17.82 12.63 -23.74
C GLN A 554 -19.31 12.97 -23.91
N ARG A 555 -20.22 12.01 -23.68
CA ARG A 555 -21.66 12.26 -23.78
C ARG A 555 -22.17 13.27 -22.76
N LEU A 556 -21.69 13.20 -21.51
CA LEU A 556 -22.05 14.18 -20.47
C LEU A 556 -21.51 15.59 -20.79
N ASP A 557 -20.34 15.68 -21.41
CA ASP A 557 -19.75 16.95 -21.87
C ASP A 557 -20.51 17.54 -23.07
N ASP A 558 -21.02 16.69 -23.95
CA ASP A 558 -21.84 17.05 -25.12
C ASP A 558 -23.34 17.26 -24.76
N ASP A 559 -23.70 17.24 -23.48
CA ASP A 559 -25.07 17.33 -22.96
C ASP A 559 -26.05 16.32 -23.59
N LEU A 560 -25.55 15.15 -23.99
CA LEU A 560 -26.33 14.05 -24.53
C LEU A 560 -26.94 13.20 -23.42
N PRO A 561 -28.08 12.53 -23.65
CA PRO A 561 -28.68 11.67 -22.64
C PRO A 561 -27.78 10.51 -22.23
N VAL A 562 -27.70 10.23 -20.92
CA VAL A 562 -26.88 9.14 -20.35
C VAL A 562 -27.58 8.47 -19.17
N LEU A 563 -27.80 7.15 -19.25
CA LEU A 563 -28.15 6.31 -18.12
C LEU A 563 -26.96 5.38 -17.80
N CYS A 564 -26.30 5.59 -16.67
CA CYS A 564 -25.18 4.73 -16.27
C CYS A 564 -25.57 3.88 -15.06
N ILE A 565 -25.38 2.56 -15.16
CA ILE A 565 -25.64 1.63 -14.06
C ILE A 565 -24.30 1.03 -13.63
N SER A 566 -23.92 1.24 -12.38
CA SER A 566 -22.62 0.84 -11.87
C SER A 566 -22.68 0.19 -10.50
N THR A 567 -21.69 -0.65 -10.19
CA THR A 567 -21.38 -0.97 -8.79
C THR A 567 -20.66 0.22 -8.12
N GLN A 568 -20.04 0.03 -6.96
CA GLN A 568 -19.31 1.08 -6.22
C GLN A 568 -18.07 1.63 -6.97
N LEU A 569 -17.76 1.11 -8.16
CA LEU A 569 -16.56 1.48 -8.92
C LEU A 569 -16.53 2.97 -9.27
N ILE A 570 -17.70 3.58 -9.51
CA ILE A 570 -17.80 4.98 -9.91
C ILE A 570 -17.80 5.96 -8.72
N GLU A 571 -17.96 5.45 -7.49
CA GLU A 571 -18.03 6.27 -6.26
C GLU A 571 -16.72 7.03 -6.02
N ALA A 572 -15.57 6.45 -6.37
CA ALA A 572 -14.26 7.03 -6.11
C ALA A 572 -13.48 7.33 -7.40
N GLY A 573 -12.96 8.55 -7.49
CA GLY A 573 -11.96 9.04 -8.47
C GLY A 573 -12.30 8.89 -9.95
N VAL A 574 -13.58 8.79 -10.29
CA VAL A 574 -14.05 9.05 -11.66
C VAL A 574 -14.51 10.51 -11.73
N ASP A 575 -13.98 11.25 -12.69
CA ASP A 575 -14.48 12.59 -13.04
C ASP A 575 -15.68 12.48 -13.99
N VAL A 576 -16.89 12.48 -13.41
CA VAL A 576 -18.20 12.47 -14.09
C VAL A 576 -19.18 13.32 -13.29
N ASP A 577 -20.16 13.90 -13.99
CA ASP A 577 -21.16 14.81 -13.43
C ASP A 577 -22.56 14.47 -14.00
N PHE A 578 -23.40 13.84 -13.18
CA PHE A 578 -24.76 13.46 -13.54
C PHE A 578 -25.79 14.43 -12.94
N ALA A 579 -26.93 14.61 -13.62
CA ALA A 579 -28.02 15.47 -13.15
C ALA A 579 -28.86 14.83 -12.02
N SER A 580 -28.88 13.49 -11.95
CA SER A 580 -29.55 12.73 -10.89
C SER A 580 -28.76 11.47 -10.53
N VAL A 581 -28.86 11.04 -9.28
CA VAL A 581 -28.23 9.80 -8.80
C VAL A 581 -29.25 8.97 -8.02
N ILE A 582 -29.29 7.67 -8.30
CA ILE A 582 -30.00 6.67 -7.52
C ILE A 582 -28.96 5.76 -6.88
N ARG A 583 -28.94 5.66 -5.55
CA ARG A 583 -27.99 4.84 -4.80
C ARG A 583 -28.75 3.81 -3.98
N PHE A 584 -28.40 2.54 -4.14
CA PHE A 584 -28.87 1.51 -3.21
C PHE A 584 -28.36 1.80 -1.81
N LEU A 585 -29.14 1.48 -0.77
CA LEU A 585 -28.77 1.76 0.61
C LEU A 585 -27.44 1.04 0.94
N ALA A 586 -26.50 1.81 1.46
CA ALA A 586 -25.16 1.40 1.84
C ALA A 586 -24.71 2.24 3.04
N GLY A 587 -23.41 2.29 3.34
CA GLY A 587 -22.86 3.25 4.30
C GLY A 587 -23.14 4.71 3.90
N LEU A 588 -23.25 5.61 4.89
CA LEU A 588 -23.44 7.04 4.61
C LEU A 588 -22.24 7.65 3.88
N ASP A 589 -21.05 7.12 4.10
CA ASP A 589 -19.83 7.47 3.38
C ASP A 589 -19.92 7.11 1.88
N SER A 590 -20.42 5.90 1.54
CA SER A 590 -20.70 5.53 0.15
C SER A 590 -21.79 6.43 -0.47
N ILE A 591 -22.83 6.78 0.28
CA ILE A 591 -23.88 7.69 -0.19
C ILE A 591 -23.29 9.09 -0.46
N ALA A 592 -22.43 9.60 0.42
CA ALA A 592 -21.75 10.88 0.24
C ALA A 592 -20.79 10.88 -0.98
N GLN A 593 -20.10 9.77 -1.24
CA GLN A 593 -19.24 9.61 -2.42
C GLN A 593 -20.05 9.59 -3.72
N ALA A 594 -21.15 8.84 -3.76
CA ALA A 594 -22.08 8.83 -4.90
C ALA A 594 -22.72 10.21 -5.11
N ALA A 595 -23.09 10.90 -4.03
CA ALA A 595 -23.60 12.27 -4.09
C ALA A 595 -22.58 13.25 -4.70
N GLY A 596 -21.28 13.00 -4.52
CA GLY A 596 -20.19 13.74 -5.18
C GLY A 596 -20.05 13.51 -6.70
N ARG A 597 -20.94 12.72 -7.31
CA ARG A 597 -21.09 12.54 -8.76
C ARG A 597 -22.38 13.16 -9.30
N CYS A 598 -23.22 13.71 -8.40
CA CYS A 598 -24.46 14.40 -8.73
C CYS A 598 -24.23 15.92 -8.71
N ASN A 599 -24.50 16.61 -9.82
CA ASN A 599 -24.33 18.06 -9.96
C ASN A 599 -22.95 18.57 -9.47
N ARG A 600 -21.91 17.80 -9.79
CA ARG A 600 -20.51 17.99 -9.39
C ARG A 600 -19.92 19.30 -9.88
N ASN A 601 -20.37 19.85 -11.00
CA ASN A 601 -19.94 21.16 -11.49
C ASN A 601 -20.90 22.30 -11.09
N GLY A 602 -22.01 21.99 -10.40
CA GLY A 602 -22.99 22.99 -9.98
C GLY A 602 -23.75 23.62 -11.16
N ARG A 603 -23.98 22.87 -12.25
CA ARG A 603 -24.76 23.33 -13.41
C ARG A 603 -26.23 23.53 -13.06
N LEU A 604 -26.75 22.75 -12.11
CA LEU A 604 -28.13 22.84 -11.62
C LEU A 604 -28.18 23.61 -10.29
N PRO A 605 -29.24 24.39 -10.00
CA PRO A 605 -29.43 25.03 -8.69
C PRO A 605 -29.46 24.03 -7.53
N GLN A 606 -30.08 22.86 -7.75
CA GLN A 606 -30.16 21.77 -6.78
C GLN A 606 -30.46 20.46 -7.53
N ALA A 607 -29.78 19.39 -7.15
CA ALA A 607 -30.02 18.04 -7.67
C ALA A 607 -30.40 17.06 -6.56
N THR A 608 -30.90 15.90 -6.95
CA THR A 608 -31.41 14.90 -6.01
C THR A 608 -30.57 13.63 -6.06
N VAL A 609 -30.32 13.06 -4.88
CA VAL A 609 -29.76 11.72 -4.72
C VAL A 609 -30.83 10.87 -4.07
N HIS A 610 -31.40 9.92 -4.80
CA HIS A 610 -32.39 8.99 -4.27
C HIS A 610 -31.70 7.81 -3.59
N VAL A 611 -31.97 7.61 -2.30
CA VAL A 611 -31.48 6.43 -1.57
C VAL A 611 -32.61 5.41 -1.47
N VAL A 612 -32.42 4.25 -2.09
CA VAL A 612 -33.43 3.18 -2.22
C VAL A 612 -32.88 1.86 -1.69
N ASN A 613 -33.73 0.92 -1.31
CA ASN A 613 -33.31 -0.46 -1.03
C ASN A 613 -34.10 -1.42 -1.91
N PRO A 614 -33.45 -2.38 -2.59
CA PRO A 614 -34.19 -3.42 -3.31
C PRO A 614 -34.92 -4.32 -2.32
N TRP A 615 -35.98 -5.00 -2.78
CA TRP A 615 -36.67 -6.03 -1.99
C TRP A 615 -35.67 -7.11 -1.58
N GLU A 616 -34.93 -7.67 -2.55
CA GLU A 616 -33.96 -8.73 -2.30
C GLU A 616 -32.54 -8.28 -2.66
N GLU A 617 -31.61 -8.36 -1.71
CA GLU A 617 -30.20 -8.08 -1.94
C GLU A 617 -29.30 -9.05 -1.19
N ALA A 618 -28.59 -9.90 -1.92
CA ALA A 618 -27.65 -10.85 -1.33
C ALA A 618 -26.32 -10.16 -0.98
N ILE A 619 -26.28 -9.49 0.18
CA ILE A 619 -25.09 -8.77 0.69
C ILE A 619 -24.48 -9.43 1.93
N GLU A 620 -24.90 -10.64 2.29
CA GLU A 620 -24.43 -11.35 3.50
C GLU A 620 -22.92 -11.59 3.48
N MET A 621 -22.36 -11.80 2.28
CA MET A 621 -20.92 -11.98 2.07
C MET A 621 -20.16 -10.66 1.92
N LEU A 622 -20.87 -9.53 1.83
CA LEU A 622 -20.32 -8.17 1.74
C LEU A 622 -20.43 -7.48 3.10
N HIS A 623 -19.75 -8.05 4.11
CA HIS A 623 -19.90 -7.67 5.52
C HIS A 623 -19.75 -6.16 5.77
N ASP A 624 -18.78 -5.50 5.13
CA ASP A 624 -18.58 -4.05 5.26
C ASP A 624 -19.79 -3.25 4.76
N ILE A 625 -20.34 -3.62 3.61
CA ILE A 625 -21.52 -2.97 3.02
C ILE A 625 -22.74 -3.22 3.90
N LYS A 626 -22.90 -4.45 4.41
CA LYS A 626 -24.01 -4.81 5.30
C LYS A 626 -23.98 -4.01 6.60
N GLU A 627 -22.86 -4.01 7.31
CA GLU A 627 -22.71 -3.23 8.55
C GLU A 627 -22.90 -1.73 8.27
N GLY A 628 -22.31 -1.22 7.18
CA GLY A 628 -22.47 0.17 6.76
C GLY A 628 -23.93 0.54 6.49
N ARG A 629 -24.65 -0.29 5.74
CA ARG A 629 -26.09 -0.15 5.45
C ARG A 629 -26.92 -0.13 6.73
N ASP A 630 -26.66 -1.07 7.65
CA ASP A 630 -27.43 -1.20 8.87
C ASP A 630 -27.22 0.02 9.80
N LYS A 631 -26.00 0.58 9.85
CA LYS A 631 -25.75 1.83 10.60
C LYS A 631 -26.32 3.05 9.90
N ALA A 632 -26.28 3.11 8.57
CA ALA A 632 -26.90 4.18 7.81
C ALA A 632 -28.42 4.20 8.02
N LEU A 633 -29.07 3.04 7.98
CA LEU A 633 -30.51 2.90 8.27
C LEU A 633 -30.88 3.42 9.65
N ARG A 634 -30.06 3.11 10.66
CA ARG A 634 -30.23 3.64 12.01
C ARG A 634 -30.15 5.17 12.02
N VAL A 635 -29.12 5.75 11.40
CA VAL A 635 -28.96 7.21 11.35
C VAL A 635 -30.11 7.87 10.59
N LEU A 636 -30.54 7.31 9.46
CA LEU A 636 -31.70 7.78 8.70
C LEU A 636 -32.96 7.86 9.56
N SER A 637 -33.17 6.90 10.48
CA SER A 637 -34.31 6.91 11.39
C SER A 637 -34.18 7.91 12.56
N GLU A 638 -32.98 8.08 13.10
CA GLU A 638 -32.73 8.96 14.25
C GLU A 638 -32.63 10.45 13.86
N LYS A 639 -32.30 10.72 12.59
CA LYS A 639 -31.98 12.05 12.05
C LYS A 639 -32.87 12.43 10.87
N ASP A 640 -34.13 11.99 10.90
CA ASP A 640 -35.10 12.33 9.86
C ASP A 640 -35.27 13.86 9.73
N GLY A 641 -35.39 14.33 8.48
CA GLY A 641 -35.48 15.75 8.16
C GLY A 641 -34.19 16.57 8.30
N THR A 642 -33.07 15.97 8.69
CA THR A 642 -31.75 16.64 8.72
C THR A 642 -30.94 16.38 7.45
N ASP A 643 -29.91 17.20 7.22
CA ASP A 643 -28.99 16.96 6.12
C ASP A 643 -28.05 15.79 6.45
N LEU A 644 -28.18 14.70 5.71
CA LEU A 644 -27.41 13.47 5.94
C LEU A 644 -25.93 13.60 5.57
N LEU A 645 -25.56 14.63 4.80
CA LEU A 645 -24.17 14.94 4.47
C LEU A 645 -23.53 15.92 5.46
N ASP A 646 -24.26 16.33 6.49
CA ASP A 646 -23.72 17.19 7.55
C ASP A 646 -22.59 16.47 8.31
N PRO A 647 -21.46 17.16 8.60
CA PRO A 647 -20.33 16.58 9.32
C PRO A 647 -20.70 15.93 10.67
N GLU A 648 -21.67 16.47 11.41
CA GLU A 648 -22.09 15.89 12.69
C GLU A 648 -22.85 14.57 12.51
N VAL A 649 -23.70 14.49 11.47
CA VAL A 649 -24.43 13.26 11.12
C VAL A 649 -23.46 12.18 10.64
N MET A 650 -22.48 12.56 9.82
CA MET A 650 -21.39 11.66 9.40
C MET A 650 -20.54 11.17 10.58
N SER A 651 -20.23 12.04 11.53
CA SER A 651 -19.54 11.66 12.77
C SER A 651 -20.36 10.66 13.59
N LEU A 652 -21.68 10.86 13.69
CA LEU A 652 -22.56 9.92 14.39
C LEU A 652 -22.57 8.54 13.70
N TYR A 653 -22.66 8.51 12.37
CA TYR A 653 -22.58 7.27 11.59
C TYR A 653 -21.28 6.50 11.87
N PHE A 654 -20.12 7.17 11.78
CA PHE A 654 -18.85 6.50 12.05
C PHE A 654 -18.74 6.05 13.50
N SER A 655 -19.32 6.78 14.46
CA SER A 655 -19.36 6.32 15.86
C SER A 655 -20.06 4.97 15.98
N TYR A 656 -21.20 4.77 15.31
CA TYR A 656 -21.92 3.50 15.32
C TYR A 656 -21.15 2.40 14.57
N TYR A 657 -20.60 2.72 13.40
CA TYR A 657 -19.87 1.77 12.57
C TYR A 657 -18.61 1.27 13.27
N PHE A 658 -17.84 2.17 13.88
CA PHE A 658 -16.60 1.83 14.58
C PHE A 658 -16.89 1.11 15.90
N TYR A 659 -17.90 1.56 16.65
CA TYR A 659 -18.22 0.97 17.95
C TYR A 659 -18.72 -0.47 17.84
N SER A 660 -19.55 -0.80 16.83
CA SER A 660 -20.04 -2.18 16.64
C SER A 660 -18.96 -3.14 16.15
N ARG A 661 -17.92 -2.63 15.49
CA ARG A 661 -16.85 -3.42 14.86
C ARG A 661 -15.51 -3.35 15.60
N ALA A 662 -15.51 -2.84 16.83
CA ALA A 662 -14.28 -2.60 17.60
C ALA A 662 -13.43 -3.87 17.81
N ASP A 663 -14.05 -5.04 17.91
CA ASP A 663 -13.32 -6.31 18.07
C ASP A 663 -12.67 -6.80 16.77
N GLU A 664 -13.10 -6.32 15.61
CA GLU A 664 -12.47 -6.60 14.32
C GLU A 664 -11.18 -5.77 14.13
N MET A 665 -11.10 -4.58 14.74
CA MET A 665 -10.04 -3.57 14.51
C MET A 665 -8.62 -3.96 14.94
N VAL A 666 -8.47 -5.09 15.62
CA VAL A 666 -7.16 -5.65 16.03
C VAL A 666 -6.54 -6.58 14.99
N TYR A 667 -7.26 -6.84 13.90
CA TYR A 667 -6.94 -7.89 12.93
C TYR A 667 -7.02 -9.28 13.58
N PRO A 668 -8.23 -9.83 13.83
CA PRO A 668 -8.39 -11.11 14.48
C PRO A 668 -7.79 -12.25 13.64
N ILE A 669 -7.11 -13.17 14.32
CA ILE A 669 -6.47 -14.35 13.71
C ILE A 669 -7.09 -15.60 14.32
N LYS A 670 -7.51 -16.54 13.46
CA LYS A 670 -8.05 -17.83 13.87
C LYS A 670 -6.93 -18.81 14.25
N ALA A 671 -7.25 -19.74 15.15
CA ALA A 671 -6.34 -20.80 15.59
C ALA A 671 -5.73 -21.63 14.45
N SER A 672 -6.41 -21.79 13.32
CA SER A 672 -5.86 -22.50 12.14
C SER A 672 -4.59 -21.87 11.55
N LEU A 673 -4.38 -20.56 11.75
CA LEU A 673 -3.25 -19.83 11.16
C LEU A 673 -2.07 -19.66 12.14
N ALA A 674 -2.34 -19.59 13.44
CA ALA A 674 -1.34 -19.30 14.47
C ALA A 674 -1.34 -20.31 15.63
N GLY A 675 -2.04 -21.44 15.51
CA GLY A 675 -2.18 -22.45 16.57
C GLY A 675 -3.07 -22.03 17.75
N ARG A 676 -3.55 -20.78 17.78
CA ARG A 676 -4.49 -20.23 18.77
C ARG A 676 -5.21 -19.00 18.20
N ASP A 677 -6.36 -18.67 18.79
CA ASP A 677 -7.01 -17.40 18.49
C ASP A 677 -6.19 -16.24 19.06
N ASP A 678 -5.85 -15.30 18.20
CA ASP A 678 -4.99 -14.16 18.54
C ASP A 678 -5.37 -12.95 17.67
N SER A 679 -4.50 -11.95 17.61
CA SER A 679 -4.63 -10.83 16.69
C SER A 679 -3.28 -10.44 16.12
N LEU A 680 -3.26 -9.85 14.92
CA LEU A 680 -2.00 -9.41 14.32
C LEU A 680 -1.34 -8.32 15.16
N LEU A 681 -2.14 -7.43 15.77
CA LEU A 681 -1.66 -6.43 16.71
C LEU A 681 -0.90 -7.09 17.88
N SER A 682 -1.45 -8.15 18.48
CA SER A 682 -0.79 -8.90 19.56
C SER A 682 0.52 -9.54 19.10
N LEU A 683 0.52 -10.23 17.96
CA LEU A 683 1.72 -10.89 17.42
C LEU A 683 2.87 -9.92 17.13
N LEU A 684 2.56 -8.69 16.70
CA LEU A 684 3.53 -7.62 16.41
C LEU A 684 3.88 -6.76 17.63
N SER A 685 3.27 -7.02 18.79
CA SER A 685 3.42 -6.23 20.01
C SER A 685 3.99 -7.05 21.17
N ASP A 686 3.25 -7.20 22.26
CA ASP A 686 3.71 -7.87 23.48
C ASP A 686 3.50 -9.40 23.45
N ASN A 687 2.87 -9.91 22.38
CA ASN A 687 2.53 -11.30 22.15
C ASN A 687 1.89 -11.95 23.39
N SER A 688 0.99 -11.22 24.05
CA SER A 688 0.47 -11.54 25.39
C SER A 688 -0.08 -12.96 25.58
N ARG A 689 -0.60 -13.57 24.51
CA ARG A 689 -1.20 -14.92 24.50
C ARG A 689 -0.18 -16.04 24.25
N ASN A 690 1.09 -15.72 24.04
CA ASN A 690 2.12 -16.71 23.78
C ASN A 690 2.50 -17.49 25.04
N ILE A 691 2.48 -18.82 24.98
CA ILE A 691 2.82 -19.68 26.12
C ILE A 691 4.29 -19.59 26.53
N GLY A 692 5.17 -19.21 25.60
CA GLY A 692 6.58 -18.94 25.87
C GLY A 692 6.85 -17.54 26.41
N ARG A 693 5.81 -16.72 26.62
CA ARG A 693 5.95 -15.33 27.04
C ARG A 693 6.46 -15.22 28.47
N VAL A 694 7.45 -14.36 28.65
CA VAL A 694 7.93 -13.87 29.93
C VAL A 694 7.33 -12.49 30.19
N LYS A 695 6.54 -12.35 31.25
CA LYS A 695 5.96 -11.06 31.65
C LYS A 695 7.07 -10.08 32.06
N ASN A 696 6.89 -8.80 31.74
CA ASN A 696 7.82 -7.71 32.06
C ASN A 696 9.24 -7.88 31.51
N ALA A 697 9.43 -8.76 30.51
CA ALA A 697 10.72 -8.87 29.84
C ALA A 697 10.97 -7.61 29.01
N LEU A 698 12.17 -7.04 29.16
CA LEU A 698 12.65 -5.97 28.27
C LEU A 698 12.92 -6.48 26.85
N LYS A 699 13.17 -7.77 26.69
CA LYS A 699 13.45 -8.43 25.41
C LYS A 699 12.20 -8.53 24.53
N LEU A 700 12.43 -8.54 23.23
CA LEU A 700 11.43 -8.74 22.19
C LEU A 700 10.86 -10.15 22.23
N GLN A 701 9.54 -10.25 22.04
CA GLN A 701 8.75 -11.47 22.12
C GLN A 701 7.76 -11.63 20.95
N GLN A 702 7.83 -10.73 19.97
CA GLN A 702 7.01 -10.68 18.78
C GLN A 702 7.16 -11.93 17.89
N SER A 703 6.10 -12.26 17.15
CA SER A 703 6.09 -13.29 16.12
C SER A 703 6.06 -12.64 14.73
N PHE A 704 7.12 -11.91 14.36
CA PHE A 704 7.19 -11.14 13.11
C PHE A 704 6.98 -11.97 11.84
N LYS A 705 7.60 -13.16 11.76
CA LYS A 705 7.51 -14.03 10.59
C LYS A 705 6.09 -14.58 10.44
N THR A 706 5.50 -15.01 11.55
CA THR A 706 4.14 -15.53 11.57
C THR A 706 3.15 -14.41 11.20
N ALA A 707 3.28 -13.23 11.81
CA ALA A 707 2.47 -12.07 11.50
C ALA A 707 2.56 -11.69 10.00
N GLY A 708 3.78 -11.57 9.47
CA GLY A 708 3.98 -11.20 8.07
C GLY A 708 3.48 -12.22 7.05
N LYS A 709 3.36 -13.50 7.42
CA LYS A 709 2.72 -14.54 6.57
C LYS A 709 1.20 -14.46 6.57
N ILE A 710 0.61 -14.01 7.67
CA ILE A 710 -0.84 -13.93 7.87
C ILE A 710 -1.39 -12.61 7.31
N PHE A 711 -0.59 -11.55 7.37
CA PHE A 711 -1.03 -10.22 6.95
C PHE A 711 -1.41 -10.19 5.46
N GLN A 712 -2.61 -9.68 5.20
CA GLN A 712 -3.13 -9.30 3.90
C GLN A 712 -3.93 -8.01 4.06
N ALA A 713 -3.56 -6.95 3.34
CA ALA A 713 -4.30 -5.68 3.44
C ALA A 713 -5.75 -5.81 2.93
N ILE A 714 -5.97 -6.69 1.94
CA ILE A 714 -7.29 -7.07 1.45
C ILE A 714 -7.37 -8.59 1.52
N ASP A 715 -8.28 -9.11 2.34
CA ASP A 715 -8.58 -10.55 2.44
C ASP A 715 -9.53 -10.96 1.30
N ALA A 716 -8.99 -11.00 0.08
CA ALA A 716 -9.70 -11.46 -1.09
C ALA A 716 -8.78 -12.38 -1.89
N PRO A 717 -8.89 -13.72 -1.75
CA PRO A 717 -8.10 -14.69 -2.50
C PRO A 717 -8.59 -14.73 -3.96
N THR A 718 -8.40 -13.64 -4.70
CA THR A 718 -8.83 -13.55 -6.09
C THR A 718 -7.74 -14.06 -7.02
N GLU A 719 -8.13 -14.87 -7.99
CA GLU A 719 -7.27 -15.30 -9.09
C GLU A 719 -7.50 -14.38 -10.30
N ALA A 720 -6.43 -13.97 -10.98
CA ALA A 720 -6.53 -13.15 -12.19
C ALA A 720 -6.82 -14.04 -13.41
N VAL A 721 -7.84 -13.67 -14.19
CA VAL A 721 -8.17 -14.33 -15.47
C VAL A 721 -7.95 -13.34 -16.60
N ILE A 722 -7.11 -13.69 -17.58
CA ILE A 722 -6.89 -12.88 -18.78
C ILE A 722 -8.12 -13.00 -19.68
N VAL A 723 -8.68 -11.88 -20.11
CA VAL A 723 -9.91 -11.86 -20.91
C VAL A 723 -9.65 -11.48 -22.37
N PRO A 724 -10.39 -12.04 -23.33
CA PRO A 724 -10.21 -11.79 -24.77
C PRO A 724 -10.86 -10.46 -25.20
N TYR A 725 -10.43 -9.36 -24.59
CA TYR A 725 -10.87 -8.00 -24.93
C TYR A 725 -9.72 -7.19 -25.51
N GLY A 726 -9.92 -6.52 -26.65
CA GLY A 726 -8.90 -5.67 -27.28
C GLY A 726 -7.56 -6.41 -27.50
N GLU A 727 -6.46 -5.87 -26.98
CA GLU A 727 -5.14 -6.52 -27.07
C GLU A 727 -5.04 -7.83 -26.25
N GLY A 728 -5.96 -8.07 -25.32
CA GLY A 728 -6.02 -9.32 -24.55
C GLY A 728 -6.03 -10.57 -25.44
N VAL A 729 -6.67 -10.50 -26.61
CA VAL A 729 -6.67 -11.60 -27.60
C VAL A 729 -5.25 -11.92 -28.08
N LYS A 730 -4.46 -10.90 -28.41
CA LYS A 730 -3.06 -11.06 -28.87
C LYS A 730 -2.15 -11.52 -27.74
N ILE A 731 -2.38 -11.02 -26.52
CA ILE A 731 -1.61 -11.41 -25.34
C ILE A 731 -1.84 -12.89 -25.01
N ILE A 732 -3.09 -13.35 -25.02
CA ILE A 732 -3.44 -14.75 -24.83
C ILE A 732 -2.75 -15.62 -25.88
N ALA A 733 -2.86 -15.25 -27.17
CA ALA A 733 -2.21 -15.98 -28.25
C ALA A 733 -0.68 -16.07 -28.06
N GLY A 734 -0.03 -14.96 -27.67
CA GLY A 734 1.41 -14.93 -27.40
C GLY A 734 1.82 -15.81 -26.21
N LEU A 735 1.07 -15.80 -25.11
CA LEU A 735 1.35 -16.64 -23.93
C LEU A 735 1.17 -18.14 -24.24
N CYS A 736 0.19 -18.47 -25.07
CA CYS A 736 -0.06 -19.84 -25.54
C CYS A 736 1.01 -20.34 -26.54
N ALA A 737 1.78 -19.44 -27.18
CA ALA A 737 2.78 -19.77 -28.19
C ALA A 737 4.14 -20.23 -27.63
N VAL A 738 4.23 -20.48 -26.31
CA VAL A 738 5.48 -20.84 -25.60
C VAL A 738 6.58 -19.77 -25.79
N PRO A 739 6.34 -18.52 -25.33
CA PRO A 739 7.30 -17.44 -25.47
C PRO A 739 8.54 -17.67 -24.61
N GLU A 740 9.68 -17.11 -25.02
CA GLU A 740 10.89 -17.03 -24.18
C GLU A 740 10.56 -16.34 -22.84
N PRO A 741 11.23 -16.68 -21.72
CA PRO A 741 10.86 -16.19 -20.38
C PRO A 741 10.78 -14.65 -20.26
N ALA A 742 11.65 -13.94 -20.98
CA ALA A 742 11.64 -12.47 -21.01
C ALA A 742 10.39 -11.91 -21.72
N GLU A 743 9.98 -12.54 -22.81
CA GLU A 743 8.78 -12.18 -23.56
C GLU A 743 7.51 -12.56 -22.78
N ALA A 744 7.47 -13.75 -22.17
CA ALA A 744 6.40 -14.18 -21.27
C ALA A 744 6.15 -13.16 -20.15
N TYR A 745 7.23 -12.67 -19.52
CA TYR A 745 7.15 -11.65 -18.49
C TYR A 745 6.55 -10.33 -19.00
N GLN A 746 6.95 -9.86 -20.20
CA GLN A 746 6.40 -8.65 -20.81
C GLN A 746 4.92 -8.81 -21.18
N LEU A 747 4.52 -9.99 -21.68
CA LEU A 747 3.13 -10.31 -22.00
C LEU A 747 2.26 -10.33 -20.73
N LEU A 748 2.72 -10.99 -19.66
CA LEU A 748 2.01 -11.02 -18.37
C LEU A 748 1.87 -9.62 -17.76
N LYS A 749 2.87 -8.77 -17.94
CA LYS A 749 2.82 -7.37 -17.51
C LYS A 749 1.71 -6.60 -18.23
N ARG A 750 1.63 -6.71 -19.56
CA ARG A 750 0.57 -6.12 -20.39
C ARG A 750 -0.80 -6.74 -20.10
N ALA A 751 -0.84 -8.02 -19.72
CA ALA A 751 -2.07 -8.75 -19.44
C ALA A 751 -2.89 -8.14 -18.28
N GLN A 752 -2.27 -7.38 -17.37
CA GLN A 752 -2.95 -6.77 -16.22
C GLN A 752 -4.14 -5.91 -16.64
N LYS A 753 -3.98 -5.05 -17.66
CA LYS A 753 -5.06 -4.21 -18.21
C LYS A 753 -6.21 -5.01 -18.83
N PHE A 754 -5.93 -6.26 -19.19
CA PHE A 754 -6.84 -7.19 -19.84
C PHE A 754 -7.13 -8.39 -18.94
N SER A 755 -7.06 -8.22 -17.62
CA SER A 755 -7.38 -9.27 -16.65
C SER A 755 -8.52 -8.85 -15.72
N VAL A 756 -9.24 -9.85 -15.21
CA VAL A 756 -10.30 -9.69 -14.22
C VAL A 756 -9.97 -10.58 -13.02
N ASN A 757 -9.92 -9.98 -11.83
CA ASN A 757 -9.74 -10.72 -10.59
C ASN A 757 -11.07 -11.34 -10.15
N VAL A 758 -11.10 -12.67 -10.03
CA VAL A 758 -12.29 -13.44 -9.68
C VAL A 758 -12.12 -14.16 -8.35
N PHE A 759 -13.16 -14.19 -7.53
CA PHE A 759 -13.17 -14.93 -6.27
C PHE A 759 -13.15 -16.45 -6.49
N PRO A 760 -12.70 -17.27 -5.51
CA PRO A 760 -12.56 -18.72 -5.68
C PRO A 760 -13.86 -19.43 -6.08
N ASN A 761 -15.01 -18.93 -5.60
CA ASN A 761 -16.31 -19.46 -5.98
C ASN A 761 -16.66 -19.20 -7.46
N ILE A 762 -16.30 -18.03 -8.00
CA ILE A 762 -16.47 -17.68 -9.41
C ILE A 762 -15.48 -18.47 -10.26
N MET A 763 -14.21 -18.55 -9.83
CA MET A 763 -13.20 -19.37 -10.50
C MET A 763 -13.63 -20.83 -10.59
N ARG A 764 -14.19 -21.40 -9.51
CA ARG A 764 -14.75 -22.75 -9.51
C ARG A 764 -15.86 -22.91 -10.55
N LYS A 765 -16.82 -21.98 -10.60
CA LYS A 765 -17.90 -22.00 -11.60
C LYS A 765 -17.36 -21.92 -13.03
N LEU A 766 -16.36 -21.07 -13.29
CA LEU A 766 -15.71 -20.97 -14.59
C LEU A 766 -15.00 -22.27 -14.98
N LYS A 767 -14.28 -22.90 -14.04
CA LYS A 767 -13.61 -24.20 -14.25
C LYS A 767 -14.64 -25.31 -14.53
N GLU A 768 -15.74 -25.36 -13.78
CA GLU A 768 -16.86 -26.30 -13.98
C GLU A 768 -17.53 -26.13 -15.35
N ALA A 769 -17.72 -24.88 -15.79
CA ALA A 769 -18.25 -24.54 -17.11
C ALA A 769 -17.24 -24.73 -18.25
N LYS A 770 -15.98 -25.10 -17.96
CA LYS A 770 -14.86 -25.11 -18.92
C LYS A 770 -14.64 -23.76 -19.63
N ALA A 771 -15.02 -22.68 -18.95
CA ALA A 771 -14.94 -21.31 -19.42
C ALA A 771 -13.54 -20.69 -19.29
N VAL A 772 -12.64 -21.32 -18.53
CA VAL A 772 -11.24 -20.89 -18.38
C VAL A 772 -10.29 -22.00 -18.78
N ARG A 773 -9.17 -21.62 -19.40
CA ARG A 773 -8.12 -22.54 -19.84
C ARG A 773 -6.76 -22.01 -19.41
N PRO A 774 -5.82 -22.87 -18.99
CA PRO A 774 -4.46 -22.43 -18.71
C PRO A 774 -3.78 -22.00 -20.01
N VAL A 775 -2.91 -20.99 -19.96
CA VAL A 775 -2.12 -20.55 -21.12
C VAL A 775 -1.13 -21.64 -21.56
N GLN A 776 -0.61 -22.43 -20.63
CA GLN A 776 0.26 -23.57 -20.87
C GLN A 776 -0.05 -24.73 -19.93
N GLN A 777 0.24 -25.97 -20.35
CA GLN A 777 -0.03 -27.15 -19.55
C GLN A 777 0.86 -27.17 -18.30
N GLY A 778 0.25 -27.13 -17.12
CA GLY A 778 0.95 -27.11 -15.83
C GLY A 778 1.16 -25.73 -15.22
N GLU A 779 0.79 -24.65 -15.90
CA GLU A 779 0.82 -23.28 -15.36
C GLU A 779 -0.52 -22.88 -14.72
N GLU A 780 -0.46 -22.06 -13.66
CA GLU A 780 -1.63 -21.49 -12.96
C GLU A 780 -2.07 -20.13 -13.53
N ILE A 781 -1.77 -19.86 -14.80
CA ILE A 781 -2.17 -18.64 -15.50
C ILE A 781 -3.33 -18.98 -16.43
N TYR A 782 -4.50 -18.40 -16.19
CA TYR A 782 -5.73 -18.73 -16.91
C TYR A 782 -6.19 -17.60 -17.83
N TYR A 783 -6.74 -17.97 -18.98
CA TYR A 783 -7.51 -17.09 -19.85
C TYR A 783 -8.94 -17.55 -20.02
N LEU A 784 -9.84 -16.61 -20.31
CA LEU A 784 -11.28 -16.82 -20.47
C LEU A 784 -11.63 -17.19 -21.91
N ASP A 785 -12.53 -18.15 -22.09
CA ASP A 785 -13.20 -18.46 -23.36
C ASP A 785 -14.04 -17.25 -23.80
N GLU A 786 -13.95 -16.87 -25.08
CA GLU A 786 -14.59 -15.65 -25.59
C GLU A 786 -16.11 -15.63 -25.42
N ARG A 787 -16.76 -16.80 -25.39
CA ARG A 787 -18.20 -16.95 -25.13
C ARG A 787 -18.62 -16.44 -23.76
N HIS A 788 -17.68 -16.34 -22.83
CA HIS A 788 -17.92 -15.93 -21.45
C HIS A 788 -17.54 -14.47 -21.19
N TYR A 789 -17.18 -13.70 -22.22
CA TYR A 789 -16.93 -12.26 -22.10
C TYR A 789 -17.97 -11.45 -22.88
N SER A 790 -18.86 -10.78 -22.15
CA SER A 790 -19.84 -9.83 -22.71
C SER A 790 -19.20 -8.48 -22.99
N GLN A 791 -19.58 -7.86 -24.12
CA GLN A 791 -19.19 -6.48 -24.43
C GLN A 791 -19.91 -5.46 -23.53
N ASP A 792 -21.03 -5.84 -22.92
CA ASP A 792 -21.81 -4.94 -22.06
C ASP A 792 -21.42 -5.05 -20.58
N PHE A 793 -21.21 -6.28 -20.09
CA PHE A 793 -21.03 -6.53 -18.65
C PHE A 793 -19.77 -7.32 -18.27
N GLY A 794 -18.94 -7.68 -19.26
CA GLY A 794 -17.63 -8.30 -19.06
C GLY A 794 -17.70 -9.79 -18.74
N LEU A 795 -16.84 -10.24 -17.83
CA LEU A 795 -16.73 -11.66 -17.47
C LEU A 795 -18.05 -12.20 -16.89
N SER A 796 -18.52 -13.32 -17.47
CA SER A 796 -19.71 -14.06 -17.08
C SER A 796 -19.38 -15.52 -16.77
N THR A 797 -20.10 -16.11 -15.81
CA THR A 797 -20.04 -17.57 -15.57
C THR A 797 -20.89 -18.37 -16.55
N GLU A 798 -21.72 -17.69 -17.35
CA GLU A 798 -22.61 -18.28 -18.35
C GLU A 798 -22.16 -17.83 -19.75
N GLU A 799 -22.55 -18.56 -20.79
CA GLU A 799 -22.28 -18.15 -22.17
C GLU A 799 -23.14 -16.93 -22.53
N VAL A 800 -22.49 -15.86 -22.98
CA VAL A 800 -23.10 -14.53 -23.21
C VAL A 800 -22.73 -13.94 -24.58
N SER A 801 -21.87 -14.60 -25.34
CA SER A 801 -21.57 -14.22 -26.73
C SER A 801 -21.61 -15.44 -27.66
N THR A 802 -22.05 -15.24 -28.90
CA THR A 802 -22.02 -16.26 -29.95
C THR A 802 -20.63 -16.24 -30.63
N MET A 803 -20.06 -17.43 -30.89
CA MET A 803 -18.73 -17.57 -31.52
C MET A 803 -18.61 -16.68 -32.76
N LYS A 804 -17.58 -15.82 -32.80
CA LYS A 804 -17.15 -15.24 -34.07
C LYS A 804 -16.38 -16.33 -34.81
N PHE A 805 -17.05 -17.05 -35.71
CA PHE A 805 -16.34 -17.85 -36.70
C PHE A 805 -15.45 -16.90 -37.53
N GLN A 806 -14.17 -16.84 -37.18
CA GLN A 806 -13.16 -16.32 -38.09
C GLN A 806 -13.04 -17.35 -39.22
N ASN A 807 -13.61 -17.03 -40.37
CA ASN A 807 -13.30 -17.75 -41.60
C ASN A 807 -11.81 -17.53 -41.90
N ALA A 808 -11.05 -18.61 -41.71
CA ALA A 808 -9.74 -18.99 -42.28
C ALA A 808 -8.67 -17.91 -42.48
#